data_AF-A0A2N2JMR2-F1
#
_entry.id   AF-A0A2N2JMR2-F1
#
_cell.length_a   1.000
_cell.length_b   1.000
_cell.length_c   1.000
_cell.angle_alpha   90.00
_cell.angle_beta   90.00
_cell.angle_gamma   90.00
#
_symmetry.space_group_name_H-M   'P 1'
#
loop_
_entity.id
_entity.type
_entity.pdbx_description
1 polymer ?
#
loop_
_entity_poly.entity_id
_entity_poly.type
_entity_poly.pdbx_seq_one_letter_code
_entity_poly.pdbx_strand_id
1 'polypeptide(L)'
;MSPARSALALALIFALSAATSGCPDETSTPTDTIGGDATPLPDGQSCTPGVVIECLAEGEPGAVFCNETGDGTYSGQCEEICAQGRCQTLGPNQICYPGTVKDCIIEGSKEARFCNDSGTGYKDGVCKGADGNDSQCRQGKCTLCSPGFRKCDGDEQVVECNAAGDGYDAYQVCRADRGEACTGQFCEELCAQSIKFHSYIGCDYWGVDLDNAFVPGGGRGYYDAQGAQYAIVVANPAASPLAATIEVKQLEGGVVETVPYDSQGVPLPSEPLLPGELRVYKLPRRDINGTELSPKAYQVTSSVPIIAYQFNPLENENVFSNDASLLLPSTLLGREYLVMTREQTFDELRGYLTVLAVMPGETTVSVQVTTTTEAGRMYEGTAQEAAIAHMSAGETRIFTMKQFDVLNIETDRPGADLTGSRVLASQRVAVFGGSEAANAPNTARCVDIDPVTKEGVCEWDMQTTCRNLLDCVNAGYNTCCADHLEQQLFPVKTWGSIYVATKSWDRGLEKDIWRIMAAEDNTKLVLVPPQAGVSIPVLDRGEWFEFESAGNFEIHAQNGKPIMVGQFLAAQDAPDPNVGGIADAGDAGTGDPAFMLAVPVEQYREDYVILVPAEYADNYFNISVPTGAMVQVDGEQILDGFFTIIGSGEYSVYRQRLEPGTHTITSTEPAGVIVYGYDQYVSYAYTGGLTLDEINKETPFGNGSTGN
;
A
#
# COMPACT_ATOMS: atom_id res chain seq x y z
N MET A 1 -7.38 -2.00 -59.23
CA MET A 1 -6.44 -1.01 -59.78
C MET A 1 -5.09 -1.22 -59.11
N SER A 2 -4.12 -1.63 -59.90
CA SER A 2 -2.68 -1.78 -59.60
C SER A 2 -1.96 -1.02 -60.76
N PRO A 3 -0.63 -0.80 -60.82
CA PRO A 3 0.40 -1.39 -59.95
C PRO A 3 1.70 -0.55 -59.68
N ALA A 4 2.48 -1.07 -58.72
CA ALA A 4 3.91 -1.40 -58.73
C ALA A 4 5.01 -0.44 -59.24
N ARG A 5 6.18 -0.54 -58.57
CA ARG A 5 7.41 -1.05 -59.21
C ARG A 5 8.39 -1.68 -58.22
N SER A 6 8.80 -2.91 -58.55
CA SER A 6 9.88 -3.71 -57.97
C SER A 6 11.21 -3.49 -58.70
N ALA A 7 12.32 -3.91 -58.06
CA ALA A 7 13.21 -5.00 -58.50
C ALA A 7 14.72 -4.72 -58.69
N LEU A 8 15.50 -5.62 -58.06
CA LEU A 8 16.69 -6.35 -58.55
C LEU A 8 18.05 -5.60 -58.67
N ALA A 9 19.24 -6.21 -58.51
CA ALA A 9 19.65 -7.61 -58.38
C ALA A 9 21.09 -7.77 -57.82
N LEU A 10 21.35 -9.02 -57.45
CA LEU A 10 22.53 -9.70 -56.90
C LEU A 10 23.74 -9.83 -57.87
N ALA A 11 24.93 -9.83 -57.26
CA ALA A 11 26.18 -10.60 -57.49
C ALA A 11 26.52 -11.21 -58.87
N LEU A 12 27.80 -11.11 -59.27
CA LEU A 12 28.59 -12.28 -59.72
C LEU A 12 30.12 -12.05 -59.67
N ILE A 13 30.81 -13.12 -59.28
CA ILE A 13 32.25 -13.37 -59.13
C ILE A 13 32.94 -13.56 -60.48
N PHE A 14 34.21 -13.15 -60.64
CA PHE A 14 35.23 -13.91 -61.39
C PHE A 14 36.67 -13.49 -61.02
N ALA A 15 37.50 -14.49 -60.71
CA ALA A 15 38.94 -14.41 -60.54
C ALA A 15 39.66 -14.79 -61.85
N LEU A 16 40.84 -14.22 -62.13
CA LEU A 16 42.12 -14.93 -62.40
C LEU A 16 43.24 -14.00 -62.93
N SER A 17 44.38 -14.04 -62.22
CA SER A 17 45.78 -14.16 -62.67
C SER A 17 46.32 -13.42 -63.92
N ALA A 18 47.44 -12.69 -63.73
CA ALA A 18 48.82 -13.09 -64.12
C ALA A 18 49.71 -11.92 -64.62
N ALA A 19 50.81 -11.72 -63.89
CA ALA A 19 52.19 -11.43 -64.33
C ALA A 19 52.52 -10.26 -65.28
N THR A 20 53.47 -9.41 -64.86
CA THR A 20 54.85 -9.22 -65.42
C THR A 20 55.36 -7.81 -65.04
N SER A 21 56.40 -7.73 -64.19
CA SER A 21 57.81 -7.42 -64.52
C SER A 21 58.15 -5.92 -64.65
N GLY A 22 59.06 -5.43 -63.79
CA GLY A 22 59.80 -4.20 -64.04
C GLY A 22 60.41 -3.55 -62.80
N CYS A 23 61.66 -3.91 -62.46
CA CYS A 23 62.65 -3.02 -61.81
C CYS A 23 63.58 -2.49 -62.93
N PRO A 24 64.18 -1.28 -62.83
CA PRO A 24 65.25 -0.91 -61.87
C PRO A 24 65.03 0.53 -61.31
N ASP A 25 65.82 1.17 -60.43
CA ASP A 25 67.22 1.05 -60.04
C ASP A 25 67.43 1.79 -58.68
N GLU A 26 68.54 1.50 -58.02
CA GLU A 26 68.92 1.98 -56.68
C GLU A 26 69.20 3.49 -56.57
N THR A 27 68.95 4.08 -55.39
CA THR A 27 69.93 4.96 -54.71
C THR A 27 69.57 5.12 -53.22
N SER A 28 70.59 4.97 -52.39
CA SER A 28 70.57 4.84 -50.95
C SER A 28 70.59 6.18 -50.21
N THR A 29 69.94 6.25 -49.04
CA THR A 29 70.59 6.51 -47.73
C THR A 29 69.58 6.35 -46.57
N PRO A 30 70.05 5.98 -45.36
CA PRO A 30 69.22 5.34 -44.32
C PRO A 30 68.85 6.30 -43.19
N THR A 31 67.72 6.06 -42.51
CA THR A 31 67.53 6.42 -41.09
C THR A 31 66.37 5.63 -40.47
N ASP A 32 66.77 4.68 -39.63
CA ASP A 32 66.09 4.06 -38.48
C ASP A 32 64.58 3.85 -38.45
N THR A 33 64.22 2.57 -38.61
CA THR A 33 63.05 1.93 -38.00
C THR A 33 63.31 1.63 -36.52
N ILE A 34 62.40 2.06 -35.64
CA ILE A 34 62.04 1.29 -34.45
C ILE A 34 60.55 0.99 -34.56
N GLY A 35 60.22 -0.12 -35.23
CA GLY A 35 58.90 -0.73 -35.12
C GLY A 35 58.85 -1.52 -33.82
N GLY A 36 58.25 -0.95 -32.78
CA GLY A 36 57.76 -1.75 -31.66
C GLY A 36 56.49 -2.46 -32.10
N ASP A 37 56.37 -3.76 -31.82
CA ASP A 37 55.17 -4.56 -32.10
C ASP A 37 53.95 -3.88 -31.45
N ALA A 38 53.14 -3.20 -32.26
CA ALA A 38 51.89 -2.64 -31.81
C ALA A 38 50.85 -3.78 -31.73
N THR A 39 50.26 -3.96 -30.56
CA THR A 39 49.19 -4.95 -30.37
C THR A 39 47.86 -4.32 -30.82
N PRO A 40 47.13 -4.90 -31.79
CA PRO A 40 45.84 -4.36 -32.24
C PRO A 40 44.81 -4.34 -31.10
N LEU A 41 43.95 -3.33 -31.06
CA LEU A 41 42.78 -3.31 -30.18
C LEU A 41 41.66 -4.25 -30.68
N PRO A 42 40.75 -4.73 -29.80
CA PRO A 42 39.58 -5.51 -30.21
C PRO A 42 38.70 -4.80 -31.24
N ASP A 43 38.06 -5.56 -32.13
CA ASP A 43 37.23 -5.03 -33.22
C ASP A 43 36.17 -4.02 -32.71
N GLY A 44 36.22 -2.80 -33.25
CA GLY A 44 35.30 -1.71 -32.93
C GLY A 44 35.73 -0.77 -31.79
N GLN A 45 36.88 -1.01 -31.14
CA GLN A 45 37.45 -0.11 -30.15
C GLN A 45 38.50 0.84 -30.76
N SER A 46 38.56 2.07 -30.24
CA SER A 46 39.62 3.04 -30.57
C SER A 46 40.07 3.73 -29.29
N CYS A 47 41.34 4.12 -29.24
CA CYS A 47 41.90 4.89 -28.14
C CYS A 47 42.43 6.23 -28.63
N THR A 48 42.60 7.19 -27.72
CA THR A 48 43.20 8.48 -28.06
C THR A 48 44.71 8.35 -28.17
N PRO A 49 45.32 8.67 -29.32
CA PRO A 49 46.77 8.53 -29.53
C PRO A 49 47.60 9.15 -28.41
N GLY A 50 48.60 8.41 -27.92
CA GLY A 50 49.53 8.85 -26.88
C GLY A 50 49.00 8.84 -25.44
N VAL A 51 47.72 8.46 -25.22
CA VAL A 51 47.17 8.31 -23.87
C VAL A 51 47.59 6.97 -23.27
N VAL A 52 47.88 6.96 -21.96
CA VAL A 52 48.13 5.74 -21.19
C VAL A 52 46.83 4.93 -21.09
N ILE A 53 46.89 3.68 -21.55
CA ILE A 53 45.80 2.70 -21.44
C ILE A 53 45.84 2.03 -20.06
N GLU A 54 47.02 1.61 -19.62
CA GLU A 54 47.23 1.00 -18.31
C GLU A 54 48.67 1.17 -17.81
N CYS A 55 48.83 1.20 -16.48
CA CYS A 55 50.15 1.12 -15.85
C CYS A 55 50.57 -0.35 -15.70
N LEU A 56 51.78 -0.69 -16.18
CA LEU A 56 52.32 -2.04 -16.04
C LEU A 56 52.45 -2.41 -14.55
N ALA A 57 53.01 -1.49 -13.76
CA ALA A 57 52.98 -1.51 -12.31
C ALA A 57 52.69 -0.10 -11.77
N GLU A 58 51.82 0.01 -10.77
CA GLU A 58 51.47 1.29 -10.14
C GLU A 58 52.67 1.85 -9.38
N GLY A 59 53.00 3.12 -9.60
CA GLY A 59 54.16 3.77 -8.99
C GLY A 59 55.50 3.45 -9.66
N GLU A 60 55.50 2.74 -10.78
CA GLU A 60 56.69 2.44 -11.60
C GLU A 60 56.59 3.15 -12.97
N PRO A 61 57.71 3.39 -13.67
CA PRO A 61 57.69 4.11 -14.95
C PRO A 61 56.96 3.39 -16.09
N GLY A 62 56.78 2.06 -16.03
CA GLY A 62 56.26 1.29 -17.16
C GLY A 62 54.76 1.48 -17.41
N ALA A 63 54.36 1.75 -18.66
CA ALA A 63 52.97 1.96 -19.06
C ALA A 63 52.68 1.43 -20.47
N VAL A 64 51.43 1.12 -20.75
CA VAL A 64 50.93 0.81 -22.10
C VAL A 64 50.28 2.07 -22.67
N PHE A 65 50.68 2.47 -23.86
CA PHE A 65 50.21 3.67 -24.55
C PHE A 65 49.37 3.30 -25.77
N CYS A 66 48.38 4.13 -26.06
CA CYS A 66 47.71 4.13 -27.35
C CYS A 66 48.70 4.55 -28.45
N ASN A 67 48.75 3.78 -29.54
CA ASN A 67 49.59 4.09 -30.70
C ASN A 67 49.10 5.36 -31.42
N GLU A 68 49.92 5.87 -32.34
CA GLU A 68 49.64 7.12 -33.04
C GLU A 68 48.39 7.04 -33.94
N THR A 69 48.04 5.85 -34.40
CA THR A 69 46.90 5.58 -35.28
C THR A 69 45.58 5.36 -34.52
N GLY A 70 45.62 5.21 -33.20
CA GLY A 70 44.43 5.05 -32.34
C GLY A 70 43.79 3.66 -32.38
N ASP A 71 44.41 2.70 -33.07
CA ASP A 71 43.89 1.36 -33.38
C ASP A 71 44.70 0.22 -32.72
N GLY A 72 45.73 0.56 -31.95
CA GLY A 72 46.60 -0.39 -31.28
C GLY A 72 47.33 0.19 -30.09
N THR A 73 48.08 -0.65 -29.39
CA THR A 73 48.79 -0.30 -28.17
C THR A 73 50.26 -0.70 -28.23
N TYR A 74 51.12 0.01 -27.51
CA TYR A 74 52.53 -0.35 -27.34
C TYR A 74 52.98 -0.12 -25.90
N SER A 75 53.95 -0.90 -25.42
CA SER A 75 54.56 -0.69 -24.11
C SER A 75 55.63 0.40 -24.19
N GLY A 76 55.57 1.36 -23.27
CA GLY A 76 56.52 2.47 -23.13
C GLY A 76 56.80 2.79 -21.66
N GLN A 77 57.42 3.95 -21.42
CA GLN A 77 57.72 4.44 -20.08
C GLN A 77 57.26 5.88 -19.90
N CYS A 78 56.64 6.17 -18.75
CA CYS A 78 56.43 7.51 -18.23
C CYS A 78 57.76 8.13 -17.80
N GLU A 79 57.79 9.46 -17.74
CA GLU A 79 59.00 10.23 -17.37
C GLU A 79 59.47 9.92 -15.94
N GLU A 80 58.53 9.80 -14.99
CA GLU A 80 58.83 9.40 -13.62
C GLU A 80 58.07 8.13 -13.24
N ILE A 81 56.76 8.21 -13.11
CA ILE A 81 55.93 7.06 -12.72
C ILE A 81 54.63 7.03 -13.50
N CYS A 82 54.07 5.83 -13.64
CA CYS A 82 52.69 5.62 -14.02
C CYS A 82 51.88 5.38 -12.75
N ALA A 83 50.90 6.24 -12.48
CA ALA A 83 49.99 6.05 -11.36
C ALA A 83 48.56 6.48 -11.73
N GLN A 84 47.58 5.71 -11.29
CA GLN A 84 46.15 5.94 -11.56
C GLN A 84 45.85 6.08 -13.06
N GLY A 85 46.47 5.22 -13.88
CA GLY A 85 46.27 5.19 -15.33
C GLY A 85 46.83 6.41 -16.09
N ARG A 86 47.77 7.16 -15.51
CA ARG A 86 48.39 8.34 -16.12
C ARG A 86 49.88 8.41 -15.78
N CYS A 87 50.66 9.04 -16.65
CA CYS A 87 52.02 9.45 -16.29
C CYS A 87 51.95 10.61 -15.29
N GLN A 88 52.53 10.41 -14.12
CA GLN A 88 52.54 11.35 -13.01
C GLN A 88 53.98 11.72 -12.67
N THR A 89 54.14 12.91 -12.07
CA THR A 89 55.41 13.36 -11.49
C THR A 89 55.30 13.37 -9.97
N LEU A 90 56.34 12.93 -9.29
CA LEU A 90 56.49 12.95 -7.85
C LEU A 90 56.89 14.36 -7.40
N GLY A 91 56.20 14.85 -6.38
CA GLY A 91 56.54 16.12 -5.73
C GLY A 91 57.89 16.06 -5.00
N PRO A 92 58.45 17.21 -4.58
CA PRO A 92 59.70 17.26 -3.84
C PRO A 92 59.65 16.41 -2.57
N ASN A 93 60.59 15.48 -2.42
CA ASN A 93 60.69 14.49 -1.32
C ASN A 93 59.63 13.38 -1.30
N GLN A 94 58.82 13.23 -2.35
CA GLN A 94 57.95 12.06 -2.48
C GLN A 94 58.76 10.86 -2.97
N ILE A 95 58.52 9.71 -2.36
CA ILE A 95 59.13 8.41 -2.72
C ILE A 95 58.11 7.47 -3.38
N CYS A 96 56.82 7.83 -3.33
CA CYS A 96 55.71 7.14 -3.95
C CYS A 96 54.56 8.11 -4.18
N TYR A 97 53.62 7.76 -5.06
CA TYR A 97 52.44 8.60 -5.31
C TYR A 97 51.34 8.29 -4.27
N PRO A 98 50.79 9.30 -3.56
CA PRO A 98 49.78 9.08 -2.52
C PRO A 98 48.63 8.17 -2.96
N GLY A 99 48.29 7.19 -2.10
CA GLY A 99 47.20 6.24 -2.35
C GLY A 99 47.54 5.05 -3.26
N THR A 100 48.70 5.02 -3.90
CA THR A 100 49.15 3.83 -4.66
C THR A 100 49.48 2.66 -3.73
N VAL A 101 49.25 1.44 -4.22
CA VAL A 101 49.59 0.21 -3.50
C VAL A 101 51.04 -0.15 -3.78
N LYS A 102 51.82 -0.45 -2.74
CA LYS A 102 53.20 -0.91 -2.84
C LYS A 102 53.27 -2.43 -2.96
N ASP A 103 52.75 -3.11 -1.95
CA ASP A 103 52.80 -4.56 -1.79
C ASP A 103 51.61 -5.05 -0.97
N CYS A 104 51.32 -6.34 -1.12
CA CYS A 104 50.34 -7.01 -0.29
C CYS A 104 51.01 -7.45 1.02
N ILE A 105 50.36 -7.18 2.16
CA ILE A 105 50.87 -7.63 3.46
C ILE A 105 50.80 -9.16 3.51
N ILE A 106 49.66 -9.69 3.10
CA ILE A 106 49.43 -11.12 2.85
C ILE A 106 48.74 -11.23 1.48
N GLU A 107 49.34 -12.00 0.57
CA GLU A 107 48.79 -12.23 -0.78
C GLU A 107 47.38 -12.84 -0.69
N GLY A 108 46.40 -12.22 -1.35
CA GLY A 108 44.99 -12.62 -1.31
C GLY A 108 44.23 -12.17 -0.06
N SER A 109 44.86 -11.45 0.88
CA SER A 109 44.16 -10.84 2.02
C SER A 109 43.58 -9.47 1.65
N LYS A 110 42.78 -8.89 2.56
CA LYS A 110 42.27 -7.53 2.41
C LYS A 110 43.31 -6.45 2.70
N GLU A 111 44.47 -6.80 3.25
CA GLU A 111 45.44 -5.83 3.76
C GLU A 111 46.59 -5.59 2.77
N ALA A 112 46.83 -4.32 2.48
CA ALA A 112 47.89 -3.86 1.60
C ALA A 112 48.63 -2.68 2.22
N ARG A 113 49.85 -2.45 1.74
CA ARG A 113 50.65 -1.31 2.12
C ARG A 113 50.50 -0.21 1.08
N PHE A 114 49.95 0.92 1.49
CA PHE A 114 49.66 2.07 0.65
C PHE A 114 50.70 3.17 0.84
N CYS A 115 50.97 3.94 -0.21
CA CYS A 115 51.64 5.22 -0.07
C CYS A 115 50.79 6.17 0.77
N ASN A 116 51.39 6.79 1.78
CA ASN A 116 50.70 7.73 2.65
C ASN A 116 50.35 9.04 1.93
N ASP A 117 49.48 9.86 2.53
CA ASP A 117 48.89 11.03 1.88
C ASP A 117 49.95 12.11 1.54
N SER A 118 51.08 12.13 2.24
CA SER A 118 52.21 13.01 1.95
C SER A 118 53.14 12.50 0.84
N GLY A 119 53.04 11.22 0.46
CA GLY A 119 53.94 10.59 -0.52
C GLY A 119 55.34 10.26 0.02
N THR A 120 55.56 10.42 1.34
CA THR A 120 56.89 10.33 1.98
C THR A 120 57.14 9.01 2.68
N GLY A 121 56.17 8.10 2.67
CA GLY A 121 56.24 6.83 3.38
C GLY A 121 55.04 5.94 3.09
N TYR A 122 54.99 4.79 3.74
CA TYR A 122 53.92 3.82 3.54
C TYR A 122 53.14 3.56 4.82
N LYS A 123 51.83 3.29 4.67
CA LYS A 123 50.90 2.94 5.75
C LYS A 123 50.13 1.67 5.37
N ASP A 124 49.88 0.80 6.33
CA ASP A 124 49.04 -0.37 6.12
C ASP A 124 47.56 0.05 6.05
N GLY A 125 46.77 -0.62 5.23
CA GLY A 125 45.35 -0.30 5.03
C GLY A 125 44.58 -1.43 4.37
N VAL A 126 43.29 -1.21 4.14
CA VAL A 126 42.39 -2.19 3.51
C VAL A 126 42.22 -1.86 2.04
N CYS A 127 42.40 -2.88 1.18
CA CYS A 127 42.10 -2.78 -0.23
C CYS A 127 40.62 -2.50 -0.47
N LYS A 128 40.36 -1.52 -1.32
CA LYS A 128 39.02 -1.16 -1.78
C LYS A 128 38.91 -1.44 -3.27
N GLY A 129 37.82 -2.11 -3.64
CA GLY A 129 37.42 -2.32 -5.02
C GLY A 129 36.96 -1.02 -5.67
N ALA A 130 36.78 -1.04 -6.99
CA ALA A 130 36.24 0.12 -7.71
C ALA A 130 34.78 0.44 -7.32
N ASP A 131 34.07 -0.53 -6.74
CA ASP A 131 32.73 -0.39 -6.18
C ASP A 131 32.72 0.19 -4.75
N GLY A 132 33.88 0.49 -4.17
CA GLY A 132 34.05 1.03 -2.82
C GLY A 132 33.99 -0.02 -1.71
N ASN A 133 33.71 -1.28 -2.03
CA ASN A 133 33.69 -2.38 -1.07
C ASN A 133 35.10 -2.90 -0.78
N ASP A 134 35.26 -3.69 0.29
CA ASP A 134 36.53 -4.36 0.56
C ASP A 134 36.89 -5.33 -0.59
N SER A 135 38.12 -5.25 -1.08
CA SER A 135 38.68 -6.17 -2.06
C SER A 135 39.93 -6.87 -1.53
N GLN A 136 40.57 -7.70 -2.36
CA GLN A 136 41.80 -8.39 -1.99
C GLN A 136 43.01 -7.67 -2.59
N CYS A 137 44.14 -7.74 -1.91
CA CYS A 137 45.42 -7.40 -2.52
C CYS A 137 45.98 -8.63 -3.24
N ARG A 138 46.21 -8.51 -4.55
CA ARG A 138 46.93 -9.51 -5.36
C ARG A 138 47.95 -8.86 -6.25
N GLN A 139 49.14 -9.42 -6.31
CA GLN A 139 50.25 -8.94 -7.14
C GLN A 139 50.54 -7.44 -6.95
N GLY A 140 50.43 -6.95 -5.71
CA GLY A 140 50.66 -5.54 -5.38
C GLY A 140 49.59 -4.57 -5.89
N LYS A 141 48.40 -5.05 -6.26
CA LYS A 141 47.24 -4.24 -6.65
C LYS A 141 46.00 -4.67 -5.85
N CYS A 142 45.11 -3.72 -5.57
CA CYS A 142 43.79 -4.06 -5.05
C CYS A 142 42.92 -4.56 -6.19
N THR A 143 42.28 -5.71 -6.01
CA THR A 143 41.38 -6.31 -6.99
C THR A 143 40.10 -5.49 -7.11
N LEU A 144 39.33 -5.70 -8.20
CA LEU A 144 38.04 -5.04 -8.42
C LEU A 144 37.05 -5.37 -7.31
N CYS A 145 37.03 -6.64 -6.87
CA CYS A 145 36.14 -7.15 -5.85
C CYS A 145 36.82 -8.26 -5.04
N SER A 146 36.24 -8.66 -3.90
CA SER A 146 36.72 -9.82 -3.15
C SER A 146 36.11 -11.11 -3.71
N PRO A 147 36.90 -12.09 -4.19
CA PRO A 147 36.43 -13.39 -4.65
C PRO A 147 35.37 -14.02 -3.72
N GLY A 148 34.28 -14.51 -4.31
CA GLY A 148 33.13 -15.07 -3.61
C GLY A 148 32.14 -14.04 -3.05
N PHE A 149 32.44 -12.74 -3.12
CA PHE A 149 31.49 -11.69 -2.77
C PHE A 149 30.36 -11.64 -3.80
N ARG A 150 29.12 -11.62 -3.32
CA ARG A 150 27.92 -11.58 -4.15
C ARG A 150 27.30 -10.20 -4.12
N LYS A 151 26.66 -9.84 -5.22
CA LYS A 151 25.80 -8.67 -5.34
C LYS A 151 24.74 -8.90 -6.40
N CYS A 152 23.75 -8.03 -6.41
CA CYS A 152 22.79 -7.96 -7.49
C CYS A 152 23.35 -7.27 -8.73
N ASP A 153 23.03 -7.83 -9.89
CA ASP A 153 23.17 -7.21 -11.21
C ASP A 153 21.75 -7.09 -11.78
N GLY A 154 21.11 -5.95 -11.49
CA GLY A 154 19.66 -5.79 -11.65
C GLY A 154 18.85 -6.67 -10.70
N ASP A 155 17.54 -6.74 -10.93
CA ASP A 155 16.59 -7.47 -10.05
C ASP A 155 16.50 -8.96 -10.37
N GLU A 156 17.03 -9.40 -11.51
CA GLU A 156 16.87 -10.77 -11.98
C GLU A 156 18.10 -11.65 -11.74
N GLN A 157 19.23 -11.07 -11.33
CA GLN A 157 20.50 -11.80 -11.31
C GLN A 157 21.38 -11.46 -10.10
N VAL A 158 21.84 -12.52 -9.44
CA VAL A 158 22.98 -12.46 -8.51
C VAL A 158 24.25 -12.76 -9.30
N VAL A 159 25.25 -11.92 -9.14
CA VAL A 159 26.61 -12.14 -9.65
C VAL A 159 27.58 -12.35 -8.50
N GLU A 160 28.60 -13.18 -8.72
CA GLU A 160 29.63 -13.50 -7.74
C GLU A 160 31.00 -13.08 -8.28
N CYS A 161 31.80 -12.42 -7.44
CA CYS A 161 33.15 -12.03 -7.79
C CYS A 161 34.00 -13.28 -8.08
N ASN A 162 34.61 -13.31 -9.26
CA ASN A 162 35.36 -14.46 -9.74
C ASN A 162 36.63 -14.73 -8.89
N ALA A 163 37.28 -15.86 -9.12
CA ALA A 163 38.46 -16.25 -8.34
C ALA A 163 39.68 -15.31 -8.53
N ALA A 164 39.74 -14.58 -9.65
CA ALA A 164 40.79 -13.60 -9.94
C ALA A 164 40.55 -12.26 -9.23
N GLY A 165 39.31 -11.95 -8.88
CA GLY A 165 38.89 -10.70 -8.25
C GLY A 165 38.77 -9.54 -9.23
N ASP A 166 38.86 -9.78 -10.54
CA ASP A 166 38.88 -8.76 -11.60
C ASP A 166 37.53 -8.60 -12.31
N GLY A 167 36.54 -9.43 -11.99
CA GLY A 167 35.22 -9.41 -12.60
C GLY A 167 34.17 -10.16 -11.78
N TYR A 168 32.93 -9.97 -12.18
CA TYR A 168 31.77 -10.66 -11.62
C TYR A 168 31.20 -11.62 -12.66
N ASP A 169 31.01 -12.88 -12.25
CA ASP A 169 30.40 -13.92 -13.07
C ASP A 169 28.95 -14.14 -12.63
N ALA A 170 28.11 -14.59 -13.57
CA ALA A 170 26.75 -15.02 -13.29
C ALA A 170 26.73 -16.13 -12.22
N TYR A 171 26.05 -15.90 -11.09
CA TYR A 171 25.96 -16.86 -9.99
C TYR A 171 24.60 -17.55 -9.93
N GLN A 172 23.52 -16.75 -9.87
CA GLN A 172 22.14 -17.25 -9.77
C GLN A 172 21.19 -16.30 -10.49
N VAL A 173 20.22 -16.86 -11.23
CA VAL A 173 19.10 -16.10 -11.80
C VAL A 173 17.90 -16.26 -10.87
N CYS A 174 17.27 -15.14 -10.51
CA CYS A 174 16.11 -15.10 -9.63
C CYS A 174 14.85 -15.50 -10.39
N ARG A 175 14.00 -16.29 -9.74
CA ARG A 175 12.78 -16.82 -10.34
C ARG A 175 11.64 -15.81 -10.26
N ALA A 176 11.54 -14.95 -11.27
CA ALA A 176 10.42 -14.01 -11.40
C ALA A 176 9.05 -14.71 -11.40
N ASP A 177 8.96 -15.94 -11.93
CA ASP A 177 7.76 -16.78 -11.89
C ASP A 177 7.32 -17.19 -10.47
N ARG A 178 8.23 -17.06 -9.49
CA ARG A 178 7.99 -17.28 -8.06
C ARG A 178 8.00 -16.01 -7.24
N GLY A 179 8.07 -14.84 -7.89
CA GLY A 179 8.21 -13.56 -7.19
C GLY A 179 9.55 -13.39 -6.48
N GLU A 180 10.60 -14.08 -6.93
CA GLU A 180 11.96 -13.87 -6.44
C GLU A 180 12.61 -12.72 -7.20
N ALA A 181 13.16 -11.75 -6.46
CA ALA A 181 14.03 -10.71 -7.00
C ALA A 181 15.37 -10.70 -6.25
N CYS A 182 16.40 -10.17 -6.89
CA CYS A 182 17.70 -10.01 -6.28
C CYS A 182 17.67 -8.84 -5.30
N THR A 183 17.84 -9.12 -4.02
CA THR A 183 17.91 -8.11 -2.96
C THR A 183 19.25 -8.22 -2.23
N GLY A 184 20.09 -7.20 -2.40
CA GLY A 184 21.43 -7.16 -1.83
C GLY A 184 22.39 -8.18 -2.44
N GLN A 185 22.33 -9.43 -1.98
CA GLN A 185 23.27 -10.51 -2.35
C GLN A 185 22.60 -11.84 -2.71
N PHE A 186 21.27 -11.94 -2.61
CA PHE A 186 20.53 -13.19 -2.77
C PHE A 186 19.25 -12.97 -3.56
N CYS A 187 18.75 -14.03 -4.19
CA CYS A 187 17.36 -14.06 -4.67
C CYS A 187 16.45 -14.31 -3.46
N GLU A 188 15.55 -13.36 -3.18
CA GLU A 188 14.58 -13.46 -2.10
C GLU A 188 13.16 -13.39 -2.64
N GLU A 189 12.25 -14.20 -2.08
CA GLU A 189 10.82 -14.11 -2.36
C GLU A 189 10.25 -12.82 -1.75
N LEU A 190 9.75 -11.92 -2.61
CA LEU A 190 9.28 -10.59 -2.19
C LEU A 190 8.13 -10.67 -1.18
N CYS A 191 7.24 -11.66 -1.33
CA CYS A 191 6.15 -11.90 -0.39
C CYS A 191 6.61 -12.39 0.99
N ALA A 192 7.74 -13.08 1.09
CA ALA A 192 8.30 -13.48 2.37
C ALA A 192 8.99 -12.29 3.07
N GLN A 193 9.50 -11.33 2.30
CA GLN A 193 10.11 -10.11 2.82
C GLN A 193 9.08 -9.09 3.27
N SER A 194 7.97 -8.89 2.52
CA SER A 194 6.93 -7.90 2.84
C SER A 194 6.36 -8.06 4.25
N ILE A 195 6.25 -9.30 4.73
CA ILE A 195 5.77 -9.63 6.08
C ILE A 195 6.61 -8.93 7.16
N LYS A 196 7.91 -8.72 6.94
CA LYS A 196 8.82 -8.12 7.92
C LYS A 196 8.67 -6.59 8.05
N PHE A 197 8.00 -5.95 7.10
CA PHE A 197 7.82 -4.49 7.07
C PHE A 197 6.49 -4.05 7.68
N HIS A 198 5.68 -4.98 8.18
CA HIS A 198 4.35 -4.73 8.79
C HIS A 198 3.54 -3.69 8.01
N SER A 199 3.40 -3.87 6.70
CA SER A 199 2.76 -2.92 5.79
C SER A 199 1.43 -3.45 5.25
N TYR A 200 0.50 -2.55 4.94
CA TYR A 200 -0.70 -2.86 4.15
C TYR A 200 -0.39 -3.44 2.75
N ILE A 201 0.86 -3.33 2.28
CA ILE A 201 1.35 -3.93 1.03
C ILE A 201 1.80 -5.38 1.29
N GLY A 202 1.18 -6.34 0.62
CA GLY A 202 1.30 -7.77 0.90
C GLY A 202 0.83 -8.65 -0.26
N CYS A 203 0.68 -9.96 -0.01
CA CYS A 203 0.44 -10.93 -1.08
C CYS A 203 -0.77 -11.84 -0.89
N ASP A 204 -1.48 -11.73 0.24
CA ASP A 204 -2.65 -12.55 0.55
C ASP A 204 -3.72 -11.69 1.21
N TYR A 205 -4.81 -11.47 0.50
CA TYR A 205 -5.93 -10.61 0.90
C TYR A 205 -7.24 -11.37 0.84
N TRP A 206 -8.20 -10.90 1.61
CA TRP A 206 -9.49 -11.54 1.76
C TRP A 206 -10.58 -10.48 1.73
N GLY A 207 -11.54 -10.66 0.81
CA GLY A 207 -12.65 -9.74 0.61
C GLY A 207 -14.00 -10.43 0.77
N VAL A 208 -15.01 -9.64 1.10
CA VAL A 208 -16.39 -10.09 1.31
C VAL A 208 -17.33 -9.15 0.58
N ASP A 209 -18.22 -9.74 -0.21
CA ASP A 209 -19.39 -9.07 -0.80
C ASP A 209 -20.41 -8.85 0.35
N LEU A 210 -20.31 -7.70 1.02
CA LEU A 210 -21.05 -7.39 2.26
C LEU A 210 -22.51 -7.02 1.96
N ASP A 211 -23.39 -7.14 2.96
CA ASP A 211 -24.81 -6.87 2.79
C ASP A 211 -25.08 -5.37 2.54
N ASN A 212 -25.82 -5.07 1.49
CA ASN A 212 -26.05 -3.76 0.89
C ASN A 212 -27.53 -3.62 0.51
N ALA A 213 -27.97 -2.38 0.24
CA ALA A 213 -29.37 -2.06 0.10
C ALA A 213 -30.04 -2.68 -1.15
N PHE A 214 -31.22 -3.26 -0.95
CA PHE A 214 -32.20 -3.54 -2.00
C PHE A 214 -33.50 -2.80 -1.69
N VAL A 215 -33.77 -1.70 -2.38
CA VAL A 215 -34.85 -0.76 -1.99
C VAL A 215 -35.79 -0.40 -3.14
N PRO A 216 -37.08 -0.08 -2.86
CA PRO A 216 -38.00 0.42 -3.87
C PRO A 216 -37.58 1.81 -4.41
N GLY A 217 -37.43 1.93 -5.73
CA GLY A 217 -37.14 3.19 -6.45
C GLY A 217 -38.38 3.94 -6.94
N GLY A 218 -39.54 3.72 -6.31
CA GLY A 218 -40.81 4.31 -6.71
C GLY A 218 -41.22 3.92 -8.15
N GLY A 219 -41.47 4.92 -9.01
CA GLY A 219 -41.85 4.70 -10.41
C GLY A 219 -40.75 4.09 -11.29
N ARG A 220 -39.51 3.97 -10.78
CA ARG A 220 -38.34 3.44 -11.49
C ARG A 220 -38.07 1.95 -11.22
N GLY A 221 -38.87 1.29 -10.36
CA GLY A 221 -38.69 -0.12 -10.02
C GLY A 221 -37.97 -0.29 -8.68
N TYR A 222 -36.88 -1.05 -8.67
CA TYR A 222 -36.02 -1.26 -7.49
C TYR A 222 -34.62 -0.73 -7.79
N TYR A 223 -33.95 -0.22 -6.76
CA TYR A 223 -32.51 0.00 -6.74
C TYR A 223 -31.89 -1.19 -6.02
N ASP A 224 -31.05 -1.94 -6.75
CA ASP A 224 -30.48 -3.22 -6.30
C ASP A 224 -28.96 -3.05 -6.15
N ALA A 225 -28.55 -2.44 -5.04
CA ALA A 225 -27.13 -2.34 -4.70
C ALA A 225 -26.59 -3.68 -4.23
N GLN A 226 -27.40 -4.45 -3.51
CA GLN A 226 -27.12 -5.83 -3.13
C GLN A 226 -26.71 -6.73 -4.31
N GLY A 227 -27.39 -6.58 -5.45
CA GLY A 227 -27.13 -7.35 -6.66
C GLY A 227 -26.13 -6.68 -7.60
N ALA A 228 -25.56 -5.54 -7.24
CA ALA A 228 -24.63 -4.80 -8.07
C ALA A 228 -23.23 -5.42 -8.09
N GLN A 229 -22.34 -4.83 -8.89
CA GLN A 229 -21.01 -5.36 -9.12
C GLN A 229 -20.09 -5.15 -7.90
N TYR A 230 -19.93 -6.18 -7.06
CA TYR A 230 -18.83 -6.25 -6.10
C TYR A 230 -17.48 -6.40 -6.82
N ALA A 231 -16.47 -5.64 -6.41
CA ALA A 231 -15.16 -5.70 -7.04
C ALA A 231 -14.02 -5.66 -6.03
N ILE A 232 -12.94 -6.35 -6.36
CA ILE A 232 -11.65 -6.14 -5.71
C ILE A 232 -10.73 -5.48 -6.72
N VAL A 233 -10.18 -4.33 -6.35
CA VAL A 233 -9.20 -3.62 -7.17
C VAL A 233 -7.82 -3.85 -6.58
N VAL A 234 -6.89 -4.26 -7.43
CA VAL A 234 -5.50 -4.51 -7.04
C VAL A 234 -4.58 -3.57 -7.79
N ALA A 235 -3.54 -3.10 -7.11
CA ALA A 235 -2.51 -2.27 -7.71
C ALA A 235 -1.13 -2.89 -7.46
N ASN A 236 -0.31 -2.96 -8.50
CA ASN A 236 1.10 -3.29 -8.36
C ASN A 236 1.89 -1.99 -8.16
N PRO A 237 2.57 -1.78 -7.02
CA PRO A 237 3.33 -0.57 -6.77
C PRO A 237 4.30 -0.25 -7.91
N ALA A 238 4.45 1.03 -8.26
CA ALA A 238 5.39 1.46 -9.30
C ALA A 238 6.86 1.11 -8.99
N ALA A 239 7.19 1.00 -7.70
CA ALA A 239 8.50 0.58 -7.21
C ALA A 239 8.71 -0.94 -7.20
N SER A 240 7.69 -1.73 -7.54
CA SER A 240 7.81 -3.19 -7.61
C SER A 240 8.80 -3.58 -8.70
N PRO A 241 9.77 -4.47 -8.43
CA PRO A 241 10.75 -4.88 -9.43
C PRO A 241 10.18 -5.87 -10.46
N LEU A 242 8.99 -6.42 -10.23
CA LEU A 242 8.40 -7.49 -11.04
C LEU A 242 6.92 -7.26 -11.32
N ALA A 243 6.43 -7.84 -12.41
CA ALA A 243 5.01 -7.93 -12.68
C ALA A 243 4.32 -8.89 -11.69
N ALA A 244 3.12 -8.54 -11.24
CA ALA A 244 2.34 -9.32 -10.30
C ALA A 244 1.40 -10.30 -11.00
N THR A 245 1.52 -11.58 -10.70
CA THR A 245 0.55 -12.60 -11.10
C THR A 245 -0.51 -12.71 -10.01
N ILE A 246 -1.76 -12.43 -10.35
CA ILE A 246 -2.88 -12.39 -9.40
C ILE A 246 -3.79 -13.59 -9.63
N GLU A 247 -4.17 -14.25 -8.54
CA GLU A 247 -5.21 -15.29 -8.54
C GLU A 247 -6.31 -14.91 -7.55
N VAL A 248 -7.56 -14.88 -8.02
CA VAL A 248 -8.73 -14.75 -7.17
C VAL A 248 -9.37 -16.14 -6.99
N LYS A 249 -9.58 -16.56 -5.75
CA LYS A 249 -10.07 -17.88 -5.37
C LYS A 249 -11.35 -17.78 -4.56
N GLN A 250 -12.18 -18.81 -4.67
CA GLN A 250 -13.42 -18.97 -3.90
C GLN A 250 -13.57 -20.42 -3.43
N LEU A 251 -14.44 -20.65 -2.44
CA LEU A 251 -14.87 -21.99 -2.06
C LEU A 251 -16.22 -22.32 -2.72
N GLU A 252 -16.22 -23.24 -3.68
CA GLU A 252 -17.41 -23.68 -4.40
C GLU A 252 -17.54 -25.20 -4.31
N GLY A 253 -18.72 -25.70 -3.93
CA GLY A 253 -18.92 -27.16 -3.77
C GLY A 253 -17.97 -27.85 -2.78
N GLY A 254 -17.38 -27.10 -1.83
CA GLY A 254 -16.39 -27.59 -0.87
C GLY A 254 -14.95 -27.71 -1.41
N VAL A 255 -14.68 -27.16 -2.58
CA VAL A 255 -13.35 -27.13 -3.21
C VAL A 255 -12.92 -25.67 -3.40
N VAL A 256 -11.66 -25.38 -3.07
CA VAL A 256 -11.08 -24.07 -3.37
C VAL A 256 -10.67 -24.07 -4.84
N GLU A 257 -11.23 -23.15 -5.61
CA GLU A 257 -10.95 -23.01 -7.04
C GLU A 257 -10.70 -21.54 -7.41
N THR A 258 -9.99 -21.31 -8.50
CA THR A 258 -9.82 -19.98 -9.08
C THR A 258 -11.14 -19.54 -9.72
N VAL A 259 -11.54 -18.30 -9.47
CA VAL A 259 -12.73 -17.70 -10.10
C VAL A 259 -12.49 -17.60 -11.61
N PRO A 260 -13.28 -18.27 -12.46
CA PRO A 260 -12.97 -18.35 -13.89
C PRO A 260 -13.52 -17.18 -14.71
N TYR A 261 -14.65 -16.60 -14.29
CA TYR A 261 -15.37 -15.55 -15.00
C TYR A 261 -15.80 -14.43 -14.06
N ASP A 262 -15.92 -13.22 -14.60
CA ASP A 262 -16.52 -12.08 -13.92
C ASP A 262 -18.05 -12.21 -13.80
N SER A 263 -18.71 -11.21 -13.20
CA SER A 263 -20.17 -11.21 -13.03
C SER A 263 -20.96 -11.26 -14.35
N GLN A 264 -20.34 -10.88 -15.47
CA GLN A 264 -20.94 -10.84 -16.80
C GLN A 264 -20.58 -12.09 -17.62
N GLY A 265 -19.88 -13.06 -17.03
CA GLY A 265 -19.45 -14.29 -17.69
C GLY A 265 -18.24 -14.12 -18.62
N VAL A 266 -17.50 -13.02 -18.51
CA VAL A 266 -16.25 -12.78 -19.23
C VAL A 266 -15.09 -13.39 -18.45
N PRO A 267 -14.14 -14.10 -19.09
CA PRO A 267 -13.00 -14.68 -18.38
C PRO A 267 -12.24 -13.64 -17.57
N LEU A 268 -11.90 -13.96 -16.31
CA LEU A 268 -11.10 -13.04 -15.51
C LEU A 268 -9.69 -12.89 -16.10
N PRO A 269 -9.14 -11.66 -16.12
CA PRO A 269 -7.81 -11.39 -16.68
C PRO A 269 -6.71 -12.09 -15.87
N SER A 270 -5.89 -12.90 -16.56
CA SER A 270 -4.78 -13.66 -15.97
C SER A 270 -3.39 -13.14 -16.34
N GLU A 271 -3.30 -12.13 -17.22
CA GLU A 271 -2.01 -11.55 -17.62
C GLU A 271 -1.32 -10.89 -16.41
N PRO A 272 0.01 -10.96 -16.26
CA PRO A 272 0.71 -10.27 -15.18
C PRO A 272 0.42 -8.76 -15.18
N LEU A 273 0.26 -8.17 -13.99
CA LEU A 273 0.04 -6.74 -13.78
C LEU A 273 1.39 -6.03 -13.64
N LEU A 274 1.71 -5.10 -14.54
CA LEU A 274 3.02 -4.44 -14.53
C LEU A 274 3.14 -3.45 -13.35
N PRO A 275 4.36 -3.12 -12.89
CA PRO A 275 4.56 -2.09 -11.88
C PRO A 275 3.89 -0.76 -12.26
N GLY A 276 3.12 -0.18 -11.35
CA GLY A 276 2.34 1.05 -11.53
C GLY A 276 0.94 0.83 -12.12
N GLU A 277 0.65 -0.37 -12.65
CA GLU A 277 -0.68 -0.70 -13.16
C GLU A 277 -1.63 -1.09 -12.03
N LEU A 278 -2.91 -0.85 -12.30
CA LEU A 278 -4.03 -1.29 -11.49
C LEU A 278 -4.95 -2.20 -12.31
N ARG A 279 -5.71 -3.04 -11.63
CA ARG A 279 -6.70 -3.89 -12.27
C ARG A 279 -7.91 -4.12 -11.39
N VAL A 280 -9.08 -3.94 -11.97
CA VAL A 280 -10.37 -4.23 -11.36
C VAL A 280 -10.76 -5.68 -11.63
N TYR A 281 -11.02 -6.44 -10.59
CA TYR A 281 -11.64 -7.75 -10.66
C TYR A 281 -13.11 -7.62 -10.31
N LYS A 282 -13.96 -7.63 -11.35
CA LYS A 282 -15.42 -7.63 -11.24
C LYS A 282 -15.89 -9.04 -10.86
N LEU A 283 -16.18 -9.29 -9.59
CA LEU A 283 -16.39 -10.66 -9.13
C LEU A 283 -17.86 -11.08 -9.26
N PRO A 284 -18.15 -12.39 -9.45
CA PRO A 284 -19.50 -12.90 -9.37
C PRO A 284 -20.15 -12.57 -8.02
N ARG A 285 -21.48 -12.52 -8.00
CA ARG A 285 -22.25 -12.25 -6.78
C ARG A 285 -22.04 -13.38 -5.75
N ARG A 286 -21.62 -13.00 -4.54
CA ARG A 286 -21.53 -13.88 -3.35
C ARG A 286 -21.92 -13.08 -2.11
N ASP A 287 -22.86 -12.18 -2.29
CA ASP A 287 -23.36 -11.26 -1.29
C ASP A 287 -23.82 -11.99 -0.03
N ILE A 288 -23.34 -11.50 1.09
CA ILE A 288 -23.92 -11.77 2.40
C ILE A 288 -25.30 -11.11 2.45
N ASN A 289 -26.28 -11.82 2.99
CA ASN A 289 -27.63 -11.27 3.16
C ASN A 289 -28.22 -11.77 4.49
N GLY A 290 -28.44 -10.85 5.42
CA GLY A 290 -28.95 -11.21 6.72
C GLY A 290 -27.86 -11.68 7.70
N THR A 291 -28.31 -11.98 8.92
CA THR A 291 -27.49 -12.76 9.86
C THR A 291 -27.27 -14.17 9.29
N GLU A 292 -26.04 -14.48 8.90
CA GLU A 292 -25.70 -15.78 8.33
C GLU A 292 -24.27 -16.24 8.65
N LEU A 293 -24.01 -17.53 8.47
CA LEU A 293 -22.65 -18.07 8.43
C LEU A 293 -22.49 -18.93 7.18
N SER A 294 -21.68 -18.51 6.21
CA SER A 294 -21.55 -19.20 4.93
C SER A 294 -20.17 -18.98 4.28
N PRO A 295 -19.71 -19.90 3.41
CA PRO A 295 -18.38 -19.82 2.80
C PRO A 295 -18.35 -18.89 1.58
N LYS A 296 -18.72 -17.62 1.78
CA LYS A 296 -18.93 -16.65 0.68
C LYS A 296 -17.72 -15.77 0.37
N ALA A 297 -16.61 -15.88 1.12
CA ALA A 297 -15.44 -15.02 0.92
C ALA A 297 -14.69 -15.28 -0.40
N TYR A 298 -13.97 -14.24 -0.83
CA TYR A 298 -12.94 -14.29 -1.87
C TYR A 298 -11.54 -14.19 -1.26
N GLN A 299 -10.60 -14.98 -1.78
CA GLN A 299 -9.18 -14.86 -1.48
C GLN A 299 -8.44 -14.32 -2.70
N VAL A 300 -7.61 -13.31 -2.53
CA VAL A 300 -6.73 -12.76 -3.56
C VAL A 300 -5.28 -13.04 -3.19
N THR A 301 -4.59 -13.84 -4.02
CA THR A 301 -3.17 -14.14 -3.86
C THR A 301 -2.35 -13.51 -4.97
N SER A 302 -1.15 -13.02 -4.65
CA SER A 302 -0.23 -12.41 -5.60
C SER A 302 1.18 -13.02 -5.52
N SER A 303 1.90 -13.05 -6.63
CA SER A 303 3.31 -13.46 -6.68
C SER A 303 4.27 -12.43 -6.06
N VAL A 304 3.88 -11.16 -6.00
CA VAL A 304 4.66 -10.07 -5.39
C VAL A 304 3.75 -9.15 -4.56
N PRO A 305 4.31 -8.33 -3.64
CA PRO A 305 3.51 -7.45 -2.82
C PRO A 305 2.71 -6.44 -3.66
N ILE A 306 1.40 -6.44 -3.45
CA ILE A 306 0.43 -5.55 -4.09
C ILE A 306 -0.35 -4.77 -3.03
N ILE A 307 -1.27 -3.92 -3.47
CA ILE A 307 -2.29 -3.30 -2.63
C ILE A 307 -3.66 -3.76 -3.12
N ALA A 308 -4.60 -3.97 -2.21
CA ALA A 308 -5.95 -4.39 -2.54
C ALA A 308 -7.01 -3.55 -1.80
N TYR A 309 -8.06 -3.20 -2.54
CA TYR A 309 -9.25 -2.52 -2.03
C TYR A 309 -10.48 -3.32 -2.46
N GLN A 310 -11.49 -3.43 -1.60
CA GLN A 310 -12.81 -3.90 -2.05
C GLN A 310 -13.77 -2.72 -2.21
N PHE A 311 -14.69 -2.86 -3.15
CA PHE A 311 -15.76 -1.91 -3.44
C PHE A 311 -17.08 -2.66 -3.52
N ASN A 312 -18.09 -2.11 -2.86
CA ASN A 312 -19.41 -2.73 -2.76
C ASN A 312 -20.51 -1.70 -3.03
N PRO A 313 -20.93 -1.55 -4.29
CA PRO A 313 -20.23 -1.90 -5.53
C PRO A 313 -19.22 -0.83 -6.00
N LEU A 314 -18.40 -1.18 -7.00
CA LEU A 314 -17.50 -0.20 -7.64
C LEU A 314 -18.24 0.76 -8.58
N GLU A 315 -19.25 0.27 -9.29
CA GLU A 315 -20.02 1.05 -10.25
C GLU A 315 -21.18 1.76 -9.56
N ASN A 316 -21.34 3.05 -9.83
CA ASN A 316 -22.45 3.87 -9.31
C ASN A 316 -23.59 4.07 -10.33
N GLU A 317 -23.54 3.42 -11.51
CA GLU A 317 -24.57 3.57 -12.54
C GLU A 317 -25.90 2.91 -12.12
N ASN A 318 -26.86 3.73 -11.68
CA ASN A 318 -28.18 3.31 -11.17
C ASN A 318 -28.14 2.55 -9.84
N VAL A 319 -27.04 2.68 -9.10
CA VAL A 319 -26.86 2.15 -7.76
C VAL A 319 -26.50 3.31 -6.84
N PHE A 320 -27.44 3.73 -6.01
CA PHE A 320 -27.31 4.87 -5.10
C PHE A 320 -26.88 4.40 -3.70
N SER A 321 -25.92 3.48 -3.65
CA SER A 321 -25.43 2.89 -2.40
C SER A 321 -24.08 2.22 -2.65
N ASN A 322 -22.96 2.76 -2.12
CA ASN A 322 -21.66 2.10 -2.14
C ASN A 322 -20.69 2.55 -1.03
N ASP A 323 -19.63 1.77 -0.82
CA ASP A 323 -18.46 2.22 -0.07
C ASP A 323 -17.23 1.38 -0.49
N ALA A 324 -16.07 1.69 0.08
CA ALA A 324 -14.82 1.00 -0.21
C ALA A 324 -13.99 0.73 1.05
N SER A 325 -13.32 -0.43 1.09
CA SER A 325 -12.42 -0.77 2.21
C SER A 325 -11.00 -1.03 1.71
N LEU A 326 -10.00 -0.49 2.44
CA LEU A 326 -8.64 -1.00 2.35
C LEU A 326 -8.62 -2.44 2.88
N LEU A 327 -8.11 -3.37 2.08
CA LEU A 327 -7.88 -4.74 2.55
C LEU A 327 -6.48 -4.86 3.16
N LEU A 328 -6.40 -5.55 4.29
CA LEU A 328 -5.19 -5.83 5.03
C LEU A 328 -4.67 -7.24 4.68
N PRO A 329 -3.34 -7.43 4.58
CA PRO A 329 -2.77 -8.75 4.37
C PRO A 329 -3.10 -9.71 5.53
N SER A 330 -3.43 -10.97 5.22
CA SER A 330 -3.83 -11.97 6.23
C SER A 330 -2.77 -12.26 7.30
N THR A 331 -1.50 -11.97 6.98
CA THR A 331 -0.35 -12.11 7.87
C THR A 331 -0.34 -11.06 9.00
N LEU A 332 -0.99 -9.91 8.79
CA LEU A 332 -0.99 -8.76 9.70
C LEU A 332 -2.32 -8.57 10.43
N LEU A 333 -3.37 -9.29 10.02
CA LEU A 333 -4.63 -9.38 10.76
C LEU A 333 -4.44 -9.80 12.22
N GLY A 334 -5.41 -9.47 13.06
CA GLY A 334 -5.40 -9.76 14.49
C GLY A 334 -6.40 -10.83 14.90
N ARG A 335 -6.51 -11.01 16.21
CA ARG A 335 -7.44 -11.90 16.90
C ARG A 335 -8.43 -11.17 17.79
N GLU A 336 -8.19 -9.88 18.06
CA GLU A 336 -9.05 -9.05 18.89
C GLU A 336 -9.48 -7.79 18.14
N TYR A 337 -10.80 -7.59 18.08
CA TYR A 337 -11.43 -6.43 17.47
C TYR A 337 -12.53 -5.91 18.38
N LEU A 338 -12.64 -4.58 18.44
CA LEU A 338 -13.87 -3.90 18.81
C LEU A 338 -14.48 -3.35 17.53
N VAL A 339 -15.76 -3.65 17.31
CA VAL A 339 -16.44 -3.35 16.06
C VAL A 339 -16.94 -1.92 16.09
N MET A 340 -16.69 -1.16 15.03
CA MET A 340 -17.36 0.10 14.76
C MET A 340 -18.35 -0.11 13.60
N THR A 341 -19.60 0.22 13.84
CA THR A 341 -20.69 0.22 12.85
C THR A 341 -21.38 1.58 12.88
N ARG A 342 -22.55 1.67 12.26
CA ARG A 342 -23.44 2.81 12.41
C ARG A 342 -24.84 2.34 12.81
N GLU A 343 -25.63 3.26 13.36
CA GLU A 343 -26.98 2.95 13.81
C GLU A 343 -27.90 2.63 12.62
N GLN A 344 -28.75 1.63 12.83
CA GLN A 344 -29.77 1.25 11.88
C GLN A 344 -30.82 2.36 11.73
N THR A 345 -30.96 2.95 10.55
CA THR A 345 -31.95 4.04 10.36
C THR A 345 -33.31 3.53 9.89
N PHE A 346 -33.35 2.44 9.11
CA PHE A 346 -34.55 1.97 8.43
C PHE A 346 -35.09 0.65 8.99
N ASP A 347 -36.35 0.34 8.67
CA ASP A 347 -37.02 -0.87 9.14
C ASP A 347 -36.56 -2.17 8.49
N GLU A 348 -35.85 -2.10 7.37
CA GLU A 348 -35.41 -3.28 6.60
C GLU A 348 -33.89 -3.31 6.44
N LEU A 349 -33.24 -2.14 6.29
CA LEU A 349 -31.80 -2.01 6.11
C LEU A 349 -31.10 -2.00 7.47
N ARG A 350 -30.13 -2.89 7.69
CA ARG A 350 -29.50 -3.20 8.97
C ARG A 350 -28.10 -2.60 9.13
N GLY A 351 -27.69 -2.43 10.38
CA GLY A 351 -26.28 -2.31 10.74
C GLY A 351 -25.71 -3.72 10.97
N TYR A 352 -24.47 -3.97 10.57
CA TYR A 352 -23.88 -5.30 10.66
C TYR A 352 -22.45 -5.29 11.18
N LEU A 353 -22.08 -6.42 11.79
CA LEU A 353 -20.70 -6.82 12.01
C LEU A 353 -20.42 -8.12 11.29
N THR A 354 -19.26 -8.23 10.66
CA THR A 354 -18.90 -9.39 9.86
C THR A 354 -17.53 -9.90 10.26
N VAL A 355 -17.38 -11.21 10.43
CA VAL A 355 -16.12 -11.88 10.74
C VAL A 355 -15.80 -12.88 9.64
N LEU A 356 -14.55 -12.88 9.17
CA LEU A 356 -14.05 -13.79 8.15
C LEU A 356 -12.87 -14.62 8.68
N ALA A 357 -13.01 -15.94 8.61
CA ALA A 357 -11.92 -16.88 8.87
C ALA A 357 -10.99 -17.01 7.66
N VAL A 358 -9.77 -16.49 7.80
CA VAL A 358 -8.75 -16.44 6.72
C VAL A 358 -7.69 -17.53 6.82
N MET A 359 -7.51 -18.11 8.01
CA MET A 359 -6.44 -19.07 8.28
C MET A 359 -6.87 -20.52 7.97
N PRO A 360 -5.98 -21.38 7.45
CA PRO A 360 -6.28 -22.80 7.24
C PRO A 360 -6.70 -23.52 8.53
N GLY A 361 -7.67 -24.43 8.41
CA GLY A 361 -8.19 -25.21 9.53
C GLY A 361 -9.41 -24.57 10.19
N GLU A 362 -9.66 -24.94 11.45
CA GLU A 362 -10.77 -24.39 12.24
C GLU A 362 -10.31 -23.17 13.06
N THR A 363 -11.10 -22.11 12.99
CA THR A 363 -10.97 -20.90 13.80
C THR A 363 -12.18 -20.82 14.72
N THR A 364 -11.94 -20.69 16.03
CA THR A 364 -13.01 -20.47 17.01
C THR A 364 -13.12 -18.99 17.26
N VAL A 365 -14.32 -18.43 17.11
CA VAL A 365 -14.61 -17.01 17.25
C VAL A 365 -15.64 -16.81 18.36
N SER A 366 -15.34 -15.95 19.33
CA SER A 366 -16.25 -15.47 20.35
C SER A 366 -16.71 -14.07 19.99
N VAL A 367 -18.02 -13.89 19.82
CA VAL A 367 -18.64 -12.59 19.52
C VAL A 367 -19.50 -12.16 20.71
N GLN A 368 -19.22 -10.99 21.26
CA GLN A 368 -20.09 -10.31 22.22
C GLN A 368 -20.75 -9.12 21.53
N VAL A 369 -22.08 -9.02 21.61
CA VAL A 369 -22.86 -7.97 20.92
C VAL A 369 -23.29 -6.87 21.89
N THR A 370 -23.37 -5.63 21.43
CA THR A 370 -23.80 -4.48 22.23
C THR A 370 -25.31 -4.21 22.21
N THR A 371 -26.01 -4.74 21.20
CA THR A 371 -27.46 -4.63 21.06
C THR A 371 -28.07 -5.99 20.71
N THR A 372 -29.41 -6.05 20.64
CA THR A 372 -30.12 -7.23 20.16
C THR A 372 -29.84 -7.44 18.67
N THR A 373 -29.73 -8.71 18.26
CA THR A 373 -29.46 -9.07 16.86
C THR A 373 -30.61 -9.83 16.23
N GLU A 374 -30.68 -9.78 14.90
CA GLU A 374 -31.59 -10.61 14.13
C GLU A 374 -31.21 -12.10 14.25
N ALA A 375 -32.18 -12.98 14.04
CA ALA A 375 -31.92 -14.42 13.93
C ALA A 375 -31.52 -14.78 12.50
N GLY A 376 -30.79 -15.87 12.34
CA GLY A 376 -30.13 -16.21 11.09
C GLY A 376 -29.95 -17.69 10.85
N ARG A 377 -29.15 -18.03 9.83
CA ARG A 377 -28.83 -19.42 9.48
C ARG A 377 -27.35 -19.60 9.17
N MET A 378 -26.80 -20.72 9.63
CA MET A 378 -25.51 -21.23 9.23
C MET A 378 -25.72 -22.19 8.07
N TYR A 379 -24.94 -22.06 7.00
CA TYR A 379 -24.87 -22.95 5.84
C TYR A 379 -26.26 -23.27 5.25
N GLU A 380 -27.09 -22.25 5.02
CA GLU A 380 -28.45 -22.40 4.50
C GLU A 380 -28.49 -23.25 3.22
N GLY A 381 -29.46 -24.16 3.14
CA GLY A 381 -29.63 -25.05 1.99
C GLY A 381 -28.65 -26.23 1.95
N THR A 382 -27.79 -26.39 2.95
CA THR A 382 -26.83 -27.51 3.04
C THR A 382 -27.23 -28.57 4.08
N ALA A 383 -26.51 -29.69 4.13
CA ALA A 383 -26.70 -30.70 5.17
C ALA A 383 -26.20 -30.23 6.56
N GLN A 384 -25.43 -29.15 6.62
CA GLN A 384 -24.91 -28.54 7.84
C GLN A 384 -25.78 -27.37 8.33
N GLU A 385 -26.94 -27.16 7.71
CA GLU A 385 -27.81 -26.04 8.05
C GLU A 385 -28.20 -26.04 9.53
N ALA A 386 -28.05 -24.89 10.19
CA ALA A 386 -28.42 -24.71 11.58
C ALA A 386 -28.83 -23.26 11.87
N ALA A 387 -29.71 -23.04 12.85
CA ALA A 387 -30.15 -21.70 13.20
C ALA A 387 -29.08 -20.93 13.99
N ILE A 388 -28.93 -19.65 13.67
CA ILE A 388 -28.30 -18.65 14.54
C ILE A 388 -29.47 -17.98 15.29
N ALA A 389 -29.57 -18.17 16.61
CA ALA A 389 -30.63 -17.49 17.37
C ALA A 389 -30.36 -15.98 17.44
N HIS A 390 -31.37 -15.16 17.75
CA HIS A 390 -31.11 -13.78 18.17
C HIS A 390 -30.14 -13.76 19.35
N MET A 391 -29.32 -12.72 19.46
CA MET A 391 -28.47 -12.46 20.62
C MET A 391 -29.04 -11.27 21.39
N SER A 392 -29.03 -11.33 22.72
CA SER A 392 -29.38 -10.17 23.55
C SER A 392 -28.17 -9.24 23.74
N ALA A 393 -28.41 -7.96 24.02
CA ALA A 393 -27.33 -7.03 24.37
C ALA A 393 -26.46 -7.59 25.51
N GLY A 394 -25.13 -7.58 25.32
CA GLY A 394 -24.14 -8.14 26.23
C GLY A 394 -23.94 -9.66 26.13
N GLU A 395 -24.78 -10.37 25.39
CA GLU A 395 -24.64 -11.81 25.17
C GLU A 395 -23.35 -12.11 24.38
N THR A 396 -22.67 -13.19 24.78
CA THR A 396 -21.51 -13.72 24.07
C THR A 396 -21.86 -15.08 23.48
N ARG A 397 -21.52 -15.29 22.21
CA ARG A 397 -21.68 -16.56 21.51
C ARG A 397 -20.39 -17.00 20.83
N ILE A 398 -20.17 -18.30 20.81
CA ILE A 398 -19.00 -18.93 20.20
C ILE A 398 -19.40 -19.62 18.90
N PHE A 399 -18.65 -19.36 17.85
CA PHE A 399 -18.78 -19.95 16.52
C PHE A 399 -17.49 -20.69 16.17
N THR A 400 -17.63 -21.83 15.50
CA THR A 400 -16.50 -22.55 14.88
C THR A 400 -16.59 -22.35 13.38
N MET A 401 -15.58 -21.73 12.81
CA MET A 401 -15.52 -21.33 11.41
C MET A 401 -14.35 -22.03 10.73
N LYS A 402 -14.50 -22.33 9.44
CA LYS A 402 -13.43 -22.82 8.57
C LYS A 402 -12.94 -21.69 7.68
N GLN A 403 -11.75 -21.85 7.11
CA GLN A 403 -11.28 -20.93 6.07
C GLN A 403 -12.36 -20.72 4.99
N PHE A 404 -12.53 -19.47 4.53
CA PHE A 404 -13.61 -18.97 3.66
C PHE A 404 -14.96 -18.72 4.33
N ASP A 405 -15.21 -19.20 5.55
CA ASP A 405 -16.45 -18.90 6.25
C ASP A 405 -16.50 -17.42 6.65
N VAL A 406 -17.64 -16.81 6.35
CA VAL A 406 -18.04 -15.46 6.72
C VAL A 406 -19.21 -15.60 7.70
N LEU A 407 -19.08 -15.00 8.89
CA LEU A 407 -20.16 -14.84 9.87
C LEU A 407 -20.62 -13.39 9.83
N ASN A 408 -21.86 -13.16 9.45
CA ASN A 408 -22.52 -11.85 9.51
C ASN A 408 -23.57 -11.83 10.61
N ILE A 409 -23.61 -10.75 11.38
CA ILE A 409 -24.58 -10.53 12.46
C ILE A 409 -25.14 -9.12 12.32
N GLU A 410 -26.46 -9.03 12.27
CA GLU A 410 -27.19 -7.78 12.04
C GLU A 410 -27.99 -7.33 13.24
N THR A 411 -28.25 -6.02 13.27
CA THR A 411 -29.22 -5.39 14.17
C THR A 411 -30.65 -5.87 13.90
N ASP A 412 -31.52 -5.80 14.91
CA ASP A 412 -32.93 -6.26 14.81
C ASP A 412 -33.96 -5.12 14.65
N ARG A 413 -33.56 -3.86 14.77
CA ARG A 413 -34.49 -2.72 14.83
C ARG A 413 -33.83 -1.35 14.58
N PRO A 414 -34.61 -0.34 14.13
CA PRO A 414 -34.13 1.03 14.02
C PRO A 414 -33.60 1.59 15.34
N GLY A 415 -32.49 2.32 15.27
CA GLY A 415 -31.74 2.87 16.41
C GLY A 415 -30.81 1.87 17.12
N ALA A 416 -30.78 0.60 16.70
CA ALA A 416 -29.77 -0.35 17.16
C ALA A 416 -28.42 -0.06 16.49
N ASP A 417 -27.33 -0.19 17.26
CA ASP A 417 -25.96 0.04 16.80
C ASP A 417 -25.06 -1.03 17.43
N LEU A 418 -24.30 -1.76 16.60
CA LEU A 418 -23.40 -2.83 17.04
C LEU A 418 -22.01 -2.31 17.43
N THR A 419 -21.79 -0.99 17.39
CA THR A 419 -20.54 -0.37 17.81
C THR A 419 -20.22 -0.72 19.26
N GLY A 420 -18.97 -1.12 19.50
CA GLY A 420 -18.48 -1.62 20.79
C GLY A 420 -18.58 -3.14 20.95
N SER A 421 -19.21 -3.85 20.01
CA SER A 421 -19.22 -5.32 20.00
C SER A 421 -17.80 -5.86 19.92
N ARG A 422 -17.53 -6.99 20.57
CA ARG A 422 -16.18 -7.56 20.69
C ARG A 422 -16.06 -8.88 19.98
N VAL A 423 -15.02 -9.01 19.16
CA VAL A 423 -14.62 -10.25 18.50
C VAL A 423 -13.28 -10.73 19.07
N LEU A 424 -13.26 -11.98 19.54
CA LEU A 424 -12.04 -12.67 19.95
C LEU A 424 -11.91 -13.99 19.19
N ALA A 425 -10.74 -14.27 18.60
CA ALA A 425 -10.54 -15.45 17.75
C ALA A 425 -9.30 -16.28 18.13
N SER A 426 -9.35 -17.59 17.92
CA SER A 426 -8.22 -18.50 18.15
C SER A 426 -7.09 -18.34 17.14
N GLN A 427 -7.43 -17.88 15.94
CA GLN A 427 -6.53 -17.59 14.84
C GLN A 427 -6.86 -16.21 14.26
N ARG A 428 -6.00 -15.68 13.40
CA ARG A 428 -6.24 -14.39 12.75
C ARG A 428 -7.54 -14.42 11.94
N VAL A 429 -8.31 -13.34 12.02
CA VAL A 429 -9.57 -13.14 11.29
C VAL A 429 -9.59 -11.74 10.69
N ALA A 430 -10.30 -11.56 9.59
CA ALA A 430 -10.70 -10.23 9.14
C ALA A 430 -12.04 -9.88 9.79
N VAL A 431 -12.23 -8.62 10.17
CA VAL A 431 -13.48 -8.13 10.75
C VAL A 431 -13.90 -6.88 9.99
N PHE A 432 -15.15 -6.82 9.57
CA PHE A 432 -15.75 -5.66 8.94
C PHE A 432 -16.86 -5.12 9.84
N GLY A 433 -17.06 -3.81 9.81
CA GLY A 433 -18.19 -3.15 10.42
C GLY A 433 -18.83 -2.20 9.42
N GLY A 434 -20.16 -2.13 9.44
CA GLY A 434 -20.88 -1.42 8.40
C GLY A 434 -22.39 -1.33 8.63
N SER A 435 -23.09 -0.89 7.59
CA SER A 435 -24.55 -0.88 7.51
C SER A 435 -24.98 -0.93 6.05
N GLU A 436 -26.07 -1.64 5.75
CA GLU A 436 -26.67 -1.66 4.42
C GLU A 436 -27.06 -0.25 3.94
N ALA A 437 -27.51 0.61 4.86
CA ALA A 437 -27.73 2.03 4.60
C ALA A 437 -27.80 2.84 5.91
N ALA A 438 -27.03 3.92 6.03
CA ALA A 438 -27.12 4.83 7.18
C ALA A 438 -26.98 6.31 6.80
N ASN A 439 -27.80 7.18 7.41
CA ASN A 439 -27.84 8.64 7.18
C ASN A 439 -26.87 9.40 8.07
N ALA A 440 -25.95 10.23 7.56
CA ALA A 440 -24.98 10.98 8.38
C ALA A 440 -25.06 12.50 8.14
N PRO A 441 -25.46 13.34 9.11
CA PRO A 441 -25.94 12.99 10.44
C PRO A 441 -27.29 12.28 10.38
N ASN A 442 -27.68 11.66 11.48
CA ASN A 442 -29.05 11.16 11.66
C ASN A 442 -29.79 12.09 12.62
N THR A 443 -30.53 13.04 12.07
CA THR A 443 -31.32 14.02 12.83
C THR A 443 -32.69 13.50 13.27
N ALA A 444 -32.99 12.22 13.03
CA ALA A 444 -34.29 11.59 13.34
C ALA A 444 -34.27 10.78 14.66
N ARG A 445 -33.34 11.04 15.58
CA ARG A 445 -33.35 10.33 16.87
C ARG A 445 -34.53 10.80 17.74
N CYS A 446 -35.11 9.85 18.48
CA CYS A 446 -36.11 10.14 19.50
C CYS A 446 -35.39 10.29 20.86
N VAL A 447 -35.39 11.49 21.42
CA VAL A 447 -34.66 11.86 22.63
C VAL A 447 -35.61 12.19 23.79
N ASP A 448 -35.06 12.37 24.99
CA ASP A 448 -35.81 12.70 26.21
C ASP A 448 -37.00 11.76 26.51
N ILE A 449 -36.83 10.46 26.21
CA ILE A 449 -37.87 9.45 26.39
C ILE A 449 -38.20 9.27 27.88
N ASP A 450 -39.45 9.54 28.25
CA ASP A 450 -39.95 9.28 29.59
C ASP A 450 -39.97 7.76 29.85
N PRO A 451 -39.32 7.27 30.92
CA PRO A 451 -39.16 5.85 31.16
C PRO A 451 -40.49 5.12 31.46
N VAL A 452 -41.54 5.85 31.87
CA VAL A 452 -42.87 5.35 32.21
C VAL A 452 -43.81 5.39 31.01
N THR A 453 -43.94 6.52 30.33
CA THR A 453 -44.87 6.67 29.20
C THR A 453 -44.29 6.16 27.89
N LYS A 454 -42.96 6.08 27.78
CA LYS A 454 -42.21 5.80 26.54
C LYS A 454 -42.40 6.84 25.45
N GLU A 455 -42.80 8.06 25.84
CA GLU A 455 -42.91 9.20 24.93
C GLU A 455 -41.71 10.12 25.13
N GLY A 456 -41.11 10.56 24.04
CA GLY A 456 -40.03 11.54 23.96
C GLY A 456 -40.34 12.60 22.91
N VAL A 457 -39.30 13.30 22.46
CA VAL A 457 -39.38 14.29 21.36
C VAL A 457 -38.32 14.04 20.31
N CYS A 458 -38.59 14.41 19.06
CA CYS A 458 -37.62 14.31 17.99
C CYS A 458 -36.46 15.29 18.19
N GLU A 459 -35.23 14.82 18.02
CA GLU A 459 -34.00 15.59 18.24
C GLU A 459 -33.95 16.87 17.40
N TRP A 460 -34.45 16.80 16.16
CA TRP A 460 -34.45 17.92 15.24
C TRP A 460 -35.20 19.16 15.75
N ASP A 461 -36.46 19.02 16.16
CA ASP A 461 -37.32 20.17 16.52
C ASP A 461 -37.55 20.33 18.02
N MET A 462 -37.17 19.32 18.82
CA MET A 462 -37.39 19.21 20.26
C MET A 462 -38.86 19.44 20.67
N GLN A 463 -39.82 19.17 19.76
CA GLN A 463 -41.24 19.48 19.94
C GLN A 463 -42.14 18.31 19.52
N THR A 464 -41.84 17.67 18.39
CA THR A 464 -42.66 16.60 17.85
C THR A 464 -42.52 15.36 18.72
N THR A 465 -43.64 14.89 19.25
CA THR A 465 -43.66 13.70 20.11
C THR A 465 -43.31 12.44 19.32
N CYS A 466 -42.45 11.61 19.89
CA CYS A 466 -42.03 10.33 19.34
C CYS A 466 -42.02 9.25 20.42
N ARG A 467 -41.99 7.99 20.00
CA ARG A 467 -41.78 6.82 20.87
C ARG A 467 -40.56 6.01 20.45
N ASN A 468 -40.13 6.17 19.20
CA ASN A 468 -38.97 5.53 18.61
C ASN A 468 -38.45 6.38 17.44
N LEU A 469 -37.32 5.96 16.86
CA LEU A 469 -36.65 6.63 15.75
C LEU A 469 -37.57 6.80 14.52
N LEU A 470 -38.41 5.79 14.19
CA LEU A 470 -39.27 5.86 13.00
C LEU A 470 -40.34 6.93 13.09
N ASP A 471 -40.81 7.29 14.28
CA ASP A 471 -41.78 8.38 14.42
C ASP A 471 -41.19 9.70 13.89
N CYS A 472 -39.88 9.92 14.09
CA CYS A 472 -39.17 11.09 13.61
C CYS A 472 -38.76 10.97 12.14
N VAL A 473 -38.39 9.77 11.68
CA VAL A 473 -38.21 9.51 10.24
C VAL A 473 -39.51 9.80 9.48
N ASN A 474 -40.65 9.33 9.99
CA ASN A 474 -41.98 9.56 9.40
C ASN A 474 -42.42 11.03 9.46
N ALA A 475 -41.88 11.81 10.41
CA ALA A 475 -42.05 13.26 10.47
C ALA A 475 -41.20 14.02 9.43
N GLY A 476 -40.32 13.32 8.69
CA GLY A 476 -39.43 13.88 7.69
C GLY A 476 -38.20 14.56 8.29
N TYR A 477 -37.74 14.09 9.46
CA TYR A 477 -36.60 14.67 10.16
C TYR A 477 -35.28 13.92 9.96
N ASN A 478 -35.21 12.91 9.09
CA ASN A 478 -33.94 12.25 8.75
C ASN A 478 -33.23 13.01 7.63
N THR A 479 -31.96 13.34 7.83
CA THR A 479 -31.13 13.99 6.80
C THR A 479 -30.91 13.08 5.62
N CYS A 480 -31.33 13.51 4.44
CA CYS A 480 -31.08 12.75 3.23
C CYS A 480 -29.62 12.90 2.77
N CYS A 481 -29.03 11.89 2.15
CA CYS A 481 -29.53 10.55 1.96
C CYS A 481 -28.68 9.53 2.74
N ALA A 482 -29.07 8.26 2.68
CA ALA A 482 -28.35 7.18 3.33
C ALA A 482 -27.53 6.44 2.29
N ASP A 483 -26.40 5.89 2.73
CA ASP A 483 -25.52 5.10 1.89
C ASP A 483 -25.08 3.83 2.64
N HIS A 484 -24.64 2.83 1.87
CA HIS A 484 -23.91 1.68 2.40
C HIS A 484 -22.63 2.17 3.07
N LEU A 485 -22.27 1.50 4.16
CA LEU A 485 -21.03 1.80 4.87
C LEU A 485 -20.28 0.50 5.11
N GLU A 486 -18.99 0.48 4.80
CA GLU A 486 -18.13 -0.65 5.15
C GLU A 486 -16.69 -0.23 5.39
N GLN A 487 -16.09 -0.78 6.44
CA GLN A 487 -14.63 -0.79 6.59
C GLN A 487 -14.13 -2.12 7.13
N GLN A 488 -13.04 -2.63 6.54
CA GLN A 488 -12.23 -3.65 7.21
C GLN A 488 -11.53 -3.01 8.41
N LEU A 489 -11.90 -3.44 9.59
CA LEU A 489 -11.47 -2.83 10.84
C LEU A 489 -10.00 -3.16 11.14
N PHE A 490 -9.30 -2.21 11.76
CA PHE A 490 -7.97 -2.44 12.29
C PHE A 490 -8.04 -3.27 13.58
N PRO A 491 -7.19 -4.31 13.76
CA PRO A 491 -7.15 -5.07 15.01
C PRO A 491 -6.64 -4.19 16.16
N VAL A 492 -7.13 -4.46 17.38
CA VAL A 492 -6.78 -3.66 18.59
C VAL A 492 -5.26 -3.54 18.80
N LYS A 493 -4.48 -4.54 18.38
CA LYS A 493 -3.01 -4.53 18.46
C LYS A 493 -2.34 -3.37 17.69
N THR A 494 -3.05 -2.74 16.76
CA THR A 494 -2.55 -1.65 15.90
C THR A 494 -3.11 -0.27 16.25
N TRP A 495 -4.03 -0.18 17.21
CA TRP A 495 -4.69 1.08 17.60
C TRP A 495 -3.72 2.03 18.30
N GLY A 496 -3.74 3.31 17.92
CA GLY A 496 -2.87 4.32 18.52
C GLY A 496 -3.57 5.15 19.59
N SER A 497 -2.87 6.19 20.04
CA SER A 497 -3.33 7.12 21.07
C SER A 497 -3.40 8.57 20.59
N ILE A 498 -2.83 8.86 19.40
CA ILE A 498 -2.84 10.18 18.79
C ILE A 498 -3.38 10.07 17.36
N TYR A 499 -4.36 10.91 17.04
CA TYR A 499 -4.97 10.97 15.71
C TYR A 499 -5.04 12.41 15.23
N VAL A 500 -4.82 12.61 13.93
CA VAL A 500 -5.06 13.89 13.25
C VAL A 500 -6.35 13.75 12.43
N ALA A 501 -7.42 14.37 12.94
CA ALA A 501 -8.72 14.40 12.30
C ALA A 501 -8.75 15.52 11.23
N THR A 502 -8.87 15.14 9.97
CA THR A 502 -8.93 16.06 8.84
C THR A 502 -10.29 16.05 8.18
N LYS A 503 -10.95 17.21 8.15
CA LYS A 503 -12.25 17.42 7.50
C LYS A 503 -12.10 17.13 6.01
N SER A 504 -13.03 16.34 5.48
CA SER A 504 -13.19 16.09 4.05
C SER A 504 -13.42 17.40 3.28
N TRP A 505 -13.39 17.35 1.96
CA TRP A 505 -13.47 18.56 1.14
C TRP A 505 -14.83 19.21 1.32
N ASP A 506 -14.86 20.54 1.46
CA ASP A 506 -16.08 21.26 1.79
C ASP A 506 -17.05 21.22 0.60
N ARG A 507 -18.31 20.84 0.85
CA ARG A 507 -19.39 20.81 -0.14
C ARG A 507 -20.45 21.90 0.11
N GLY A 508 -20.49 22.45 1.31
CA GLY A 508 -21.46 23.43 1.79
C GLY A 508 -21.20 23.79 3.27
N LEU A 509 -22.24 23.72 4.10
CA LEU A 509 -22.19 23.92 5.56
C LEU A 509 -22.14 22.59 6.33
N GLU A 510 -21.99 21.47 5.63
CA GLU A 510 -21.95 20.15 6.23
C GLU A 510 -20.72 19.96 7.12
N LYS A 511 -20.86 19.03 8.06
CA LYS A 511 -19.80 18.63 8.98
C LYS A 511 -19.55 17.15 8.80
N ASP A 512 -18.30 16.75 9.00
CA ASP A 512 -18.02 15.32 9.10
C ASP A 512 -18.36 14.85 10.51
N ILE A 513 -18.82 13.61 10.58
CA ILE A 513 -19.19 12.96 11.84
C ILE A 513 -17.97 12.16 12.31
N TRP A 514 -17.59 12.34 13.56
CA TRP A 514 -16.44 11.69 14.17
C TRP A 514 -16.88 10.80 15.30
N ARG A 515 -16.47 9.53 15.27
CA ARG A 515 -16.77 8.54 16.31
C ARG A 515 -15.47 8.02 16.91
N ILE A 516 -15.30 8.18 18.21
CA ILE A 516 -14.09 7.77 18.93
C ILE A 516 -14.46 6.65 19.91
N MET A 517 -13.76 5.52 19.84
CA MET A 517 -14.01 4.33 20.66
C MET A 517 -12.78 3.96 21.48
N ALA A 518 -12.97 3.58 22.74
CA ALA A 518 -11.89 3.17 23.62
C ALA A 518 -11.64 1.65 23.61
N ALA A 519 -10.37 1.25 23.51
CA ALA A 519 -9.98 -0.15 23.71
C ALA A 519 -9.84 -0.56 25.18
N GLU A 520 -9.74 0.41 26.08
CA GLU A 520 -9.49 0.21 27.51
C GLU A 520 -10.39 1.06 28.38
N ASP A 521 -10.68 0.55 29.58
CA ASP A 521 -11.47 1.25 30.58
C ASP A 521 -10.83 2.57 31.00
N ASN A 522 -11.63 3.53 31.46
CA ASN A 522 -11.16 4.83 31.96
C ASN A 522 -10.30 5.61 30.95
N THR A 523 -10.66 5.61 29.68
CA THR A 523 -10.01 6.37 28.61
C THR A 523 -10.47 7.83 28.63
N LYS A 524 -9.52 8.76 28.58
CA LYS A 524 -9.76 10.21 28.61
C LYS A 524 -9.17 10.86 27.38
N LEU A 525 -9.95 11.71 26.74
CA LEU A 525 -9.63 12.30 25.44
C LEU A 525 -9.51 13.82 25.54
N VAL A 526 -8.59 14.38 24.76
CA VAL A 526 -8.41 15.82 24.59
C VAL A 526 -8.43 16.14 23.10
N LEU A 527 -9.24 17.11 22.70
CA LEU A 527 -9.30 17.62 21.33
C LEU A 527 -8.50 18.92 21.21
N VAL A 528 -7.71 19.06 20.14
CA VAL A 528 -6.88 20.25 19.89
C VAL A 528 -7.08 20.77 18.44
N PRO A 529 -7.73 21.92 18.21
CA PRO A 529 -8.37 22.75 19.21
C PRO A 529 -9.62 22.07 19.79
N PRO A 530 -10.12 22.52 20.95
CA PRO A 530 -11.42 22.08 21.45
C PRO A 530 -12.52 22.37 20.43
N GLN A 531 -13.42 21.41 20.24
CA GLN A 531 -14.55 21.55 19.33
C GLN A 531 -15.75 22.19 20.04
N ALA A 532 -16.42 23.13 19.37
CA ALA A 532 -17.47 23.93 19.97
C ALA A 532 -18.65 23.05 20.43
N GLY A 533 -19.04 23.16 21.71
CA GLY A 533 -20.13 22.36 22.27
C GLY A 533 -19.80 20.89 22.55
N VAL A 534 -18.56 20.46 22.30
CA VAL A 534 -18.15 19.06 22.47
C VAL A 534 -17.43 18.87 23.80
N SER A 535 -17.94 17.95 24.61
CA SER A 535 -17.30 17.48 25.84
C SER A 535 -17.35 15.95 25.87
N ILE A 536 -16.23 15.32 25.54
CA ILE A 536 -16.14 13.86 25.51
C ILE A 536 -16.14 13.31 26.94
N PRO A 537 -17.03 12.35 27.29
CA PRO A 537 -17.01 11.70 28.59
C PRO A 537 -15.75 10.81 28.75
N VAL A 538 -15.54 10.31 29.98
CA VAL A 538 -14.60 9.20 30.17
C VAL A 538 -15.23 7.95 29.56
N LEU A 539 -14.50 7.25 28.71
CA LEU A 539 -14.99 6.06 28.01
C LEU A 539 -14.39 4.81 28.63
N ASP A 540 -15.22 3.81 28.91
CA ASP A 540 -14.77 2.46 29.20
C ASP A 540 -14.58 1.63 27.92
N ARG A 541 -14.02 0.41 28.01
CA ARG A 541 -13.75 -0.43 26.84
C ARG A 541 -15.03 -0.66 26.03
N GLY A 542 -14.95 -0.41 24.72
CA GLY A 542 -16.06 -0.57 23.79
C GLY A 542 -17.08 0.58 23.86
N GLU A 543 -16.99 1.47 24.85
CA GLU A 543 -17.74 2.72 24.83
C GLU A 543 -17.15 3.67 23.80
N TRP A 544 -18.04 4.48 23.23
CA TRP A 544 -17.72 5.41 22.16
C TRP A 544 -18.47 6.72 22.35
N PHE A 545 -17.97 7.76 21.69
CA PHE A 545 -18.60 9.07 21.64
C PHE A 545 -18.56 9.62 20.22
N GLU A 546 -19.67 10.19 19.78
CA GLU A 546 -19.86 10.73 18.43
C GLU A 546 -20.19 12.22 18.48
N PHE A 547 -19.63 12.98 17.55
CA PHE A 547 -19.92 14.40 17.37
C PHE A 547 -19.59 14.86 15.95
N GLU A 548 -20.12 16.01 15.55
CA GLU A 548 -19.85 16.63 14.26
C GLU A 548 -18.79 17.75 14.36
N SER A 549 -17.97 17.91 13.33
CA SER A 549 -17.05 19.05 13.20
C SER A 549 -16.88 19.54 11.76
N ALA A 550 -16.76 20.86 11.61
CA ALA A 550 -16.39 21.54 10.36
C ALA A 550 -14.88 21.83 10.25
N GLY A 551 -14.09 21.45 11.26
CA GLY A 551 -12.68 21.83 11.35
C GLY A 551 -11.74 20.63 11.43
N ASN A 552 -10.46 20.89 11.18
CA ASN A 552 -9.38 19.94 11.46
C ASN A 552 -8.99 20.03 12.94
N PHE A 553 -8.67 18.89 13.55
CA PHE A 553 -8.24 18.83 14.95
C PHE A 553 -7.39 17.60 15.24
N GLU A 554 -6.71 17.61 16.37
CA GLU A 554 -5.99 16.45 16.91
C GLU A 554 -6.82 15.81 18.03
N ILE A 555 -6.71 14.50 18.17
CA ILE A 555 -7.30 13.70 19.24
C ILE A 555 -6.15 13.07 20.02
N HIS A 556 -6.10 13.34 21.33
CA HIS A 556 -5.07 12.82 22.23
C HIS A 556 -5.70 11.97 23.33
N ALA A 557 -5.38 10.69 23.36
CA ALA A 557 -5.73 9.78 24.45
C ALA A 557 -4.69 9.86 25.58
N GLN A 558 -5.15 10.21 26.78
CA GLN A 558 -4.26 10.37 27.92
C GLN A 558 -3.61 9.04 28.32
N ASN A 559 -2.32 9.10 28.68
CA ASN A 559 -1.49 7.96 29.09
C ASN A 559 -1.28 6.91 27.98
N GLY A 560 -1.43 7.27 26.72
CA GLY A 560 -1.17 6.36 25.60
C GLY A 560 -2.21 5.23 25.47
N LYS A 561 -3.44 5.45 25.94
CA LYS A 561 -4.49 4.44 25.85
C LYS A 561 -4.99 4.27 24.42
N PRO A 562 -5.18 3.03 23.93
CA PRO A 562 -5.53 2.83 22.53
C PRO A 562 -6.99 3.19 22.25
N ILE A 563 -7.20 3.89 21.15
CA ILE A 563 -8.52 4.25 20.63
C ILE A 563 -8.63 3.94 19.14
N MET A 564 -9.85 3.85 18.64
CA MET A 564 -10.14 3.86 17.20
C MET A 564 -10.99 5.10 16.89
N VAL A 565 -10.70 5.72 15.75
CA VAL A 565 -11.40 6.91 15.28
C VAL A 565 -11.99 6.60 13.90
N GLY A 566 -13.31 6.63 13.81
CA GLY A 566 -14.04 6.61 12.56
C GLY A 566 -14.48 8.00 12.16
N GLN A 567 -14.49 8.23 10.85
CA GLN A 567 -15.01 9.43 10.21
C GLN A 567 -16.11 9.00 9.24
N PHE A 568 -17.23 9.70 9.26
CA PHE A 568 -18.31 9.52 8.30
C PHE A 568 -18.50 10.81 7.51
N LEU A 569 -18.53 10.69 6.19
CA LEU A 569 -18.89 11.80 5.32
C LEU A 569 -20.36 12.17 5.54
N ALA A 570 -20.66 13.46 5.39
CA ALA A 570 -22.03 13.93 5.51
C ALA A 570 -22.86 13.53 4.27
N ALA A 571 -24.15 13.41 4.48
CA ALA A 571 -25.15 13.14 3.48
C ALA A 571 -25.42 14.37 2.60
N GLN A 572 -26.01 14.16 1.43
CA GLN A 572 -26.16 15.23 0.43
C GLN A 572 -26.94 16.46 0.94
N ASP A 573 -27.99 16.24 1.73
CA ASP A 573 -28.84 17.30 2.26
C ASP A 573 -28.31 17.83 3.60
N ALA A 574 -27.21 17.27 4.13
CA ALA A 574 -26.61 17.77 5.36
C ALA A 574 -26.21 19.25 5.23
N PRO A 575 -26.37 20.05 6.30
CA PRO A 575 -26.55 19.62 7.69
C PRO A 575 -27.98 19.26 8.12
N ASP A 576 -29.01 19.71 7.40
CA ASP A 576 -30.38 19.70 7.88
C ASP A 576 -31.27 18.71 7.10
N PRO A 577 -32.38 18.20 7.66
CA PRO A 577 -33.22 17.19 7.00
C PRO A 577 -34.12 17.71 5.88
N ASN A 578 -33.99 18.97 5.47
CA ASN A 578 -34.77 19.59 4.39
C ASN A 578 -36.28 19.34 4.49
N VAL A 579 -36.85 19.58 5.67
CA VAL A 579 -38.26 19.29 5.98
C VAL A 579 -39.19 19.91 4.92
N GLY A 580 -39.89 19.06 4.17
CA GLY A 580 -40.75 19.47 3.05
C GLY A 580 -40.13 19.29 1.66
N GLY A 581 -38.94 18.71 1.57
CA GLY A 581 -38.26 18.37 0.31
C GLY A 581 -37.71 19.58 -0.44
N ILE A 582 -37.33 20.64 0.29
CA ILE A 582 -36.75 21.85 -0.27
C ILE A 582 -35.30 21.90 0.19
N ALA A 583 -34.37 21.78 -0.76
CA ALA A 583 -32.95 21.92 -0.49
C ALA A 583 -32.61 23.36 -0.08
N ASP A 584 -31.75 23.48 0.93
CA ASP A 584 -31.23 24.75 1.41
C ASP A 584 -29.91 25.10 0.71
N ALA A 585 -29.63 26.40 0.58
CA ALA A 585 -28.44 26.88 -0.11
C ALA A 585 -27.12 26.53 0.60
N GLY A 586 -27.21 26.03 1.84
CA GLY A 586 -26.08 25.61 2.66
C GLY A 586 -25.83 24.10 2.63
N ASP A 587 -26.64 23.31 1.93
CA ASP A 587 -26.49 21.87 1.90
C ASP A 587 -25.22 21.45 1.18
N ALA A 588 -24.73 20.23 1.46
CA ALA A 588 -23.61 19.66 0.72
C ALA A 588 -23.91 19.56 -0.78
N GLY A 589 -25.13 19.22 -1.17
CA GLY A 589 -25.60 19.24 -2.56
C GLY A 589 -25.00 18.17 -3.49
N THR A 590 -24.01 17.38 -3.02
CA THR A 590 -23.47 16.19 -3.69
C THR A 590 -22.92 15.21 -2.66
N GLY A 591 -22.77 13.93 -3.00
CA GLY A 591 -22.22 12.87 -2.17
C GLY A 591 -23.12 12.45 -1.00
N ASP A 592 -23.05 11.17 -0.63
CA ASP A 592 -23.74 10.59 0.52
C ASP A 592 -22.75 10.05 1.56
N PRO A 593 -23.21 9.50 2.71
CA PRO A 593 -22.30 9.03 3.74
C PRO A 593 -21.31 7.98 3.23
N ALA A 594 -20.05 8.06 3.61
CA ALA A 594 -19.09 6.97 3.46
C ALA A 594 -18.36 6.81 4.78
N PHE A 595 -17.97 5.59 5.14
CA PHE A 595 -17.26 5.30 6.38
C PHE A 595 -15.77 5.19 6.09
N MET A 596 -14.93 5.79 6.92
CA MET A 596 -13.49 5.64 6.82
C MET A 596 -12.84 5.63 8.21
N LEU A 597 -11.74 4.88 8.32
CA LEU A 597 -10.94 4.84 9.54
C LEU A 597 -9.81 5.87 9.46
N ALA A 598 -9.70 6.72 10.47
CA ALA A 598 -8.54 7.57 10.61
C ALA A 598 -7.32 6.70 10.99
N VAL A 599 -6.15 7.07 10.47
CA VAL A 599 -4.89 6.39 10.79
C VAL A 599 -4.32 7.00 12.09
N PRO A 600 -3.96 6.20 13.10
CA PRO A 600 -3.21 6.71 14.24
C PRO A 600 -1.83 7.20 13.79
N VAL A 601 -1.33 8.27 14.40
CA VAL A 601 0.00 8.83 14.10
C VAL A 601 1.09 7.77 14.26
N GLU A 602 0.94 6.87 15.23
CA GLU A 602 1.88 5.77 15.47
C GLU A 602 1.99 4.78 14.29
N GLN A 603 1.05 4.80 13.36
CA GLN A 603 1.02 3.94 12.16
C GLN A 603 1.22 4.73 10.85
N TYR A 604 1.61 6.00 10.94
CA TYR A 604 1.95 6.83 9.78
C TYR A 604 3.13 6.25 9.00
N ARG A 605 3.23 6.63 7.71
CA ARG A 605 4.25 6.16 6.79
C ARG A 605 4.90 7.29 6.02
N GLU A 606 6.11 7.06 5.56
CA GLU A 606 6.83 7.99 4.70
C GLU A 606 6.47 7.82 3.22
N ASP A 607 5.84 6.70 2.85
CA ASP A 607 5.51 6.36 1.48
C ASP A 607 4.12 5.70 1.34
N TYR A 608 3.41 6.10 0.29
CA TYR A 608 2.11 5.57 -0.09
C TYR A 608 2.01 5.34 -1.58
N VAL A 609 1.24 4.31 -1.94
CA VAL A 609 0.69 4.14 -3.28
C VAL A 609 -0.82 4.02 -3.13
N ILE A 610 -1.57 4.96 -3.69
CA ILE A 610 -3.03 5.01 -3.57
C ILE A 610 -3.68 4.86 -4.94
N LEU A 611 -4.94 4.44 -4.94
CA LEU A 611 -5.72 4.21 -6.15
C LEU A 611 -6.98 5.08 -6.17
N VAL A 612 -7.12 5.92 -7.18
CA VAL A 612 -8.33 6.72 -7.38
C VAL A 612 -9.22 6.07 -8.47
N PRO A 613 -10.45 5.64 -8.16
CA PRO A 613 -11.40 5.13 -9.15
C PRO A 613 -11.82 6.20 -10.17
N ALA A 614 -12.23 5.76 -11.36
CA ALA A 614 -12.60 6.66 -12.47
C ALA A 614 -14.09 7.03 -12.50
N GLU A 615 -14.89 6.31 -11.74
CA GLU A 615 -16.35 6.30 -11.80
C GLU A 615 -17.02 7.41 -10.97
N TYR A 616 -16.25 8.32 -10.37
CA TYR A 616 -16.77 9.40 -9.52
C TYR A 616 -16.45 10.78 -10.10
N ALA A 617 -17.38 11.72 -9.91
CA ALA A 617 -17.26 13.09 -10.40
C ALA A 617 -16.06 13.83 -9.81
N ASP A 618 -15.85 13.70 -8.49
CA ASP A 618 -14.75 14.35 -7.79
C ASP A 618 -14.05 13.38 -6.84
N ASN A 619 -12.72 13.35 -6.89
CA ASN A 619 -11.86 12.53 -6.03
C ASN A 619 -10.87 13.42 -5.28
N TYR A 620 -10.63 13.11 -4.01
CA TYR A 620 -9.77 13.88 -3.13
C TYR A 620 -8.93 12.98 -2.24
N PHE A 621 -7.90 13.58 -1.67
CA PHE A 621 -7.14 13.01 -0.58
C PHE A 621 -6.79 14.08 0.44
N ASN A 622 -6.58 13.62 1.66
CA ASN A 622 -6.01 14.41 2.74
C ASN A 622 -4.67 13.76 3.15
N ILE A 623 -3.58 14.54 3.15
CA ILE A 623 -2.30 14.16 3.73
C ILE A 623 -2.13 14.91 5.04
N SER A 624 -2.15 14.19 6.15
CA SER A 624 -1.82 14.71 7.49
C SER A 624 -0.35 14.44 7.77
N VAL A 625 0.45 15.46 8.11
CA VAL A 625 1.90 15.31 8.27
C VAL A 625 2.45 16.27 9.33
N PRO A 626 3.55 15.94 10.03
CA PRO A 626 4.25 16.90 10.87
C PRO A 626 4.54 18.23 10.13
N THR A 627 4.28 19.35 10.80
CA THR A 627 4.43 20.67 10.20
C THR A 627 5.88 20.91 9.77
N GLY A 628 6.07 21.23 8.49
CA GLY A 628 7.38 21.48 7.88
C GLY A 628 8.03 20.26 7.22
N ALA A 629 7.36 19.10 7.22
CA ALA A 629 7.77 17.97 6.39
C ALA A 629 7.65 18.30 4.90
N MET A 630 8.58 17.80 4.09
CA MET A 630 8.49 17.92 2.64
C MET A 630 7.73 16.72 2.08
N VAL A 631 6.64 16.99 1.36
CA VAL A 631 5.80 15.97 0.71
C VAL A 631 5.91 16.09 -0.80
N GLN A 632 5.96 14.95 -1.49
CA GLN A 632 5.83 14.86 -2.94
C GLN A 632 4.63 14.00 -3.31
N VAL A 633 3.89 14.43 -4.33
CA VAL A 633 2.83 13.65 -4.96
C VAL A 633 3.25 13.44 -6.42
N ASP A 634 3.33 12.19 -6.86
CA ASP A 634 3.76 11.80 -8.21
C ASP A 634 5.14 12.37 -8.62
N GLY A 635 6.04 12.48 -7.64
CA GLY A 635 7.38 13.04 -7.80
C GLY A 635 7.42 14.58 -7.84
N GLU A 636 6.27 15.26 -7.73
CA GLU A 636 6.19 16.71 -7.62
C GLU A 636 6.10 17.15 -6.16
N GLN A 637 7.03 18.01 -5.73
CA GLN A 637 7.03 18.55 -4.38
C GLN A 637 5.87 19.53 -4.16
N ILE A 638 5.14 19.33 -3.07
CA ILE A 638 4.12 20.26 -2.59
C ILE A 638 4.80 21.39 -1.82
N LEU A 639 4.46 22.64 -2.15
CA LEU A 639 5.01 23.82 -1.48
C LEU A 639 4.32 24.06 -0.13
N ASP A 640 5.09 24.47 0.88
CA ASP A 640 4.62 24.74 2.26
C ASP A 640 3.37 25.63 2.34
N GLY A 641 3.22 26.58 1.41
CA GLY A 641 2.08 27.50 1.36
C GLY A 641 0.72 26.86 1.09
N PHE A 642 0.68 25.58 0.70
CA PHE A 642 -0.56 24.83 0.49
C PHE A 642 -1.01 24.02 1.71
N PHE A 643 -0.18 23.90 2.75
CA PHE A 643 -0.51 23.18 3.96
C PHE A 643 -1.29 24.08 4.94
N THR A 644 -2.31 23.50 5.58
CA THR A 644 -3.06 24.15 6.65
C THR A 644 -2.63 23.58 7.99
N ILE A 645 -2.10 24.43 8.88
CA ILE A 645 -1.70 24.05 10.24
C ILE A 645 -2.94 23.64 11.06
N ILE A 646 -2.81 22.56 11.84
CA ILE A 646 -3.86 22.00 12.68
C ILE A 646 -3.51 22.23 14.15
N GLY A 647 -4.52 22.56 14.97
CA GLY A 647 -4.45 22.41 16.42
C GLY A 647 -3.25 23.05 17.09
N SER A 648 -2.42 22.21 17.71
CA SER A 648 -1.23 22.58 18.47
C SER A 648 -0.15 23.23 17.61
N GLY A 649 -0.21 23.05 16.29
CA GLY A 649 0.84 23.41 15.35
C GLY A 649 1.79 22.26 15.01
N GLU A 650 1.69 21.11 15.68
CA GLU A 650 2.54 19.95 15.42
C GLU A 650 2.27 19.31 14.06
N TYR A 651 1.03 19.34 13.60
CA TYR A 651 0.62 18.76 12.32
C TYR A 651 0.01 19.80 11.39
N SER A 652 0.07 19.49 10.11
CA SER A 652 -0.59 20.23 9.04
C SER A 652 -1.24 19.26 8.06
N VAL A 653 -2.24 19.74 7.33
CA VAL A 653 -2.91 18.96 6.28
C VAL A 653 -2.76 19.62 4.91
N TYR A 654 -2.47 18.80 3.92
CA TYR A 654 -2.65 19.14 2.51
C TYR A 654 -3.85 18.38 1.95
N ARG A 655 -4.71 19.08 1.22
CA ARG A 655 -5.92 18.52 0.58
C ARG A 655 -5.91 18.89 -0.89
N GLN A 656 -6.15 17.92 -1.76
CA GLN A 656 -6.15 18.18 -3.20
C GLN A 656 -7.11 17.23 -3.92
N ARG A 657 -7.67 17.72 -5.02
CA ARG A 657 -8.43 16.91 -5.99
C ARG A 657 -7.48 16.07 -6.85
N LEU A 658 -7.79 14.80 -7.04
CA LEU A 658 -7.04 13.87 -7.89
C LEU A 658 -7.78 13.54 -9.17
N GLU A 659 -6.99 13.21 -10.20
CA GLU A 659 -7.47 12.51 -11.37
C GLU A 659 -7.56 11.00 -11.06
N PRO A 660 -8.35 10.22 -11.82
CA PRO A 660 -8.35 8.78 -11.69
C PRO A 660 -6.99 8.13 -12.00
N GLY A 661 -6.62 7.11 -11.24
CA GLY A 661 -5.38 6.35 -11.46
C GLY A 661 -4.59 6.05 -10.19
N THR A 662 -3.37 5.57 -10.38
CA THR A 662 -2.42 5.29 -9.30
C THR A 662 -1.64 6.55 -8.97
N HIS A 663 -1.57 6.91 -7.69
CA HIS A 663 -0.75 8.02 -7.21
C HIS A 663 0.27 7.55 -6.20
N THR A 664 1.45 8.18 -6.22
CA THR A 664 2.52 7.96 -5.25
C THR A 664 2.66 9.17 -4.35
N ILE A 665 2.80 8.94 -3.05
CA ILE A 665 3.05 10.01 -2.08
C ILE A 665 4.31 9.63 -1.33
N THR A 666 5.25 10.57 -1.22
CA THR A 666 6.43 10.43 -0.36
C THR A 666 6.56 11.62 0.57
N SER A 667 7.08 11.40 1.77
CA SER A 667 7.25 12.42 2.79
C SER A 667 8.56 12.22 3.54
N THR A 668 9.22 13.31 3.95
CA THR A 668 10.43 13.24 4.79
C THR A 668 10.17 12.84 6.23
N GLU A 669 8.90 12.89 6.66
CA GLU A 669 8.44 12.47 7.97
C GLU A 669 7.18 11.60 7.79
N PRO A 670 6.89 10.64 8.68
CA PRO A 670 5.67 9.84 8.60
C PRO A 670 4.41 10.71 8.49
N ALA A 671 3.58 10.43 7.49
CA ALA A 671 2.30 11.07 7.21
C ALA A 671 1.15 10.06 7.29
N GLY A 672 -0.10 10.53 7.36
CA GLY A 672 -1.30 9.73 7.20
C GLY A 672 -2.08 10.17 5.95
N VAL A 673 -2.62 9.22 5.19
CA VAL A 673 -3.35 9.49 3.95
C VAL A 673 -4.74 8.88 4.00
N ILE A 674 -5.74 9.70 3.66
CA ILE A 674 -7.12 9.29 3.45
C ILE A 674 -7.51 9.66 2.02
N VAL A 675 -8.29 8.80 1.37
CA VAL A 675 -8.82 9.01 0.01
C VAL A 675 -10.34 8.92 0.06
N TYR A 676 -11.02 9.80 -0.67
CA TYR A 676 -12.47 9.81 -0.76
C TYR A 676 -12.94 10.50 -2.04
N GLY A 677 -14.18 10.25 -2.44
CA GLY A 677 -14.79 10.93 -3.57
C GLY A 677 -16.30 11.06 -3.44
N TYR A 678 -16.86 11.94 -4.27
CA TYR A 678 -18.28 12.26 -4.30
C TYR A 678 -18.83 12.13 -5.72
N ASP A 679 -20.05 11.65 -5.81
CA ASP A 679 -20.92 11.85 -6.96
C ASP A 679 -22.36 12.09 -6.48
N GLN A 680 -23.29 12.32 -7.40
CA GLN A 680 -24.66 12.58 -7.05
C GLN A 680 -25.29 11.34 -6.39
N TYR A 681 -25.67 11.49 -5.11
CA TYR A 681 -26.25 10.44 -4.26
C TYR A 681 -25.35 9.22 -3.97
N VAL A 682 -24.02 9.41 -3.92
CA VAL A 682 -23.07 8.32 -3.65
C VAL A 682 -21.69 8.87 -3.28
N SER A 683 -20.99 8.21 -2.36
CA SER A 683 -19.59 8.53 -2.02
C SER A 683 -18.79 7.27 -1.71
N TYR A 684 -17.47 7.33 -1.87
CA TYR A 684 -16.58 6.31 -1.28
C TYR A 684 -15.55 6.99 -0.40
N ALA A 685 -15.06 6.26 0.60
CA ALA A 685 -13.90 6.68 1.36
C ALA A 685 -13.10 5.47 1.84
N TYR A 686 -11.79 5.60 1.91
CA TYR A 686 -10.95 4.55 2.46
C TYR A 686 -9.63 5.12 3.00
N THR A 687 -8.99 4.33 3.86
CA THR A 687 -7.64 4.63 4.38
C THR A 687 -6.59 4.34 3.30
N GLY A 688 -5.77 5.33 2.92
CA GLY A 688 -4.75 5.18 1.87
C GLY A 688 -3.65 4.16 2.19
N GLY A 689 -3.46 3.84 3.46
CA GLY A 689 -2.52 2.84 3.94
C GLY A 689 -2.08 3.12 5.37
N LEU A 690 -1.41 2.16 5.98
CA LEU A 690 -0.86 2.30 7.33
C LEU A 690 0.24 1.27 7.57
N THR A 691 1.13 1.59 8.50
CA THR A 691 1.91 0.56 9.19
C THR A 691 0.95 -0.25 10.07
N LEU A 692 1.25 -1.52 10.27
CA LEU A 692 0.46 -2.46 11.05
C LEU A 692 1.30 -3.03 12.19
N ASP A 693 2.11 -2.16 12.79
CA ASP A 693 2.98 -2.53 13.90
C ASP A 693 2.15 -2.93 15.12
N GLU A 694 2.61 -3.96 15.82
CA GLU A 694 2.00 -4.42 17.07
C GLU A 694 2.39 -3.48 18.22
N ILE A 695 1.63 -2.39 18.36
CA ILE A 695 1.83 -1.39 19.42
C ILE A 695 1.03 -1.70 20.69
N ASN A 696 0.04 -2.60 20.61
CA ASN A 696 -0.69 -3.12 21.78
C ASN A 696 -0.64 -4.64 21.86
N LYS A 697 -0.79 -5.17 23.08
CA LYS A 697 -0.89 -6.61 23.32
C LYS A 697 -2.30 -7.11 23.00
N GLU A 698 -2.38 -8.17 22.22
CA GLU A 698 -3.64 -8.88 22.04
C GLU A 698 -4.04 -9.66 23.31
N THR A 699 -5.34 -9.72 23.57
CA THR A 699 -5.88 -10.67 24.55
C THR A 699 -5.69 -12.10 24.05
N PRO A 700 -5.07 -13.00 24.85
CA PRO A 700 -4.95 -14.41 24.47
C PRO A 700 -6.31 -15.09 24.32
N PHE A 701 -6.46 -15.92 23.29
CA PHE A 701 -7.63 -16.77 23.15
C PHE A 701 -7.54 -17.96 24.11
N GLY A 702 -8.29 -17.93 25.22
CA GLY A 702 -8.27 -18.99 26.22
C GLY A 702 -9.34 -18.80 27.29
N ASN A 703 -9.93 -19.92 27.73
CA ASN A 703 -11.06 -20.01 28.66
C ASN A 703 -11.03 -18.91 29.72
N GLY A 704 -12.08 -18.09 29.75
CA GLY A 704 -12.43 -17.33 30.94
C GLY A 704 -12.49 -18.28 32.12
N SER A 705 -11.39 -18.39 32.85
CA SER A 705 -11.41 -18.80 34.23
C SER A 705 -12.27 -17.77 34.94
N THR A 706 -13.41 -18.25 35.47
CA THR A 706 -14.12 -17.61 36.57
C THR A 706 -13.12 -16.99 37.53
N GLY A 707 -13.07 -15.66 37.57
CA GLY A 707 -12.12 -14.91 38.37
C GLY A 707 -12.88 -13.86 39.19
N ASN A 708 -13.53 -14.35 40.25
CA ASN A 708 -14.06 -13.69 41.45
C ASN A 708 -14.78 -12.33 41.36
#